data_AF-Q0B252-F1
#
_entry.id   AF-Q0B252-F1
#
_cell.length_a   1.000
_cell.length_b   1.000
_cell.length_c   1.000
_cell.angle_alpha   90.00
_cell.angle_beta   90.00
_cell.angle_gamma   90.00
#
_symmetry.space_group_name_H-M   'P 1'
#
loop_
_entity.id
_entity.type
_entity.pdbx_description
1 polymer ?
#
loop_
_entity_poly.entity_id
_entity_poly.type
_entity_poly.pdbx_seq_one_letter_code
_entity_poly.pdbx_strand_id
1 'polypeptide(L)'
;MNAPHDHSHVNVGSDLTYLQILEANHAIQQWGDETHWLAVTRTVQRSSLFPLSACSLFALLNAFYKMPALLRKIETSMKAEDIADRARNLGIKLQSAQMGWLLPTHYLLGREWLLSMGMLRPQDAAQDVVYLLDFWRRFQLAWRRNDNRLSSREYGHRSQILPDRTLEVFAADLYPCRPGDALHDAAHNFMATASQYCFVAACESRINLHNSGPYRIDDAQQMLVRDFMDLGEGGLPWLDGVAANMPYNNLTVTLATRGCHFDIVDDWGSFESTPEFTSDMITGVGLYTSDPLSDGFIPVGMASADELTSIFRDLTDRIRDAMTKLWTRIAGWSRDQLLDAGALVYNSAMRNLAHVAGVFESDDWFTIDPRAERFRPLLNDEFAECVLGELVGAMSMPSQQASPFVMMQHADRPARMMTPLPCSVVENRDFAASTGGLRRGTSHLAAKTDRYLTTRGILSVADYNAAARTHEPAASSARFRYLCETWVAYHRDTPQADALYRHERRHSRHLHERAATHSLDRRAALTNALYSVLRCLALKPNALPADIEALSGLGAEQTLAVLNTATVGGRAIEIDGRFVLSPLARIALDAHYANEYADACADETFVAHYEAFERINSRLKALITDWQTVELGGQRIANDHQDHEHDFALIDRLCGLHDRVDDILVRLAQAVPRIDNYRSRLQEALEKIDAGAIQWVSDANIDSYHTVWFQLHEDLLRIVGRQRTE
;
A
#
# COMPACT_ATOMS: atom_id res chain seq x y z
N MET A 1 -1.35 34.01 -69.49
CA MET A 1 -2.36 32.97 -69.23
C MET A 1 -1.84 32.14 -68.07
N ASN A 2 -2.39 32.41 -66.88
CA ASN A 2 -2.15 31.61 -65.69
C ASN A 2 -2.96 30.33 -65.81
N ALA A 3 -2.31 29.17 -65.72
CA ALA A 3 -2.97 27.91 -65.38
C ALA A 3 -2.64 27.61 -63.91
N PRO A 4 -3.60 27.15 -63.09
CA PRO A 4 -3.52 27.25 -61.64
C PRO A 4 -2.70 26.12 -61.04
N HIS A 5 -1.93 26.46 -60.00
CA HIS A 5 -1.37 25.54 -59.03
C HIS A 5 -2.52 24.86 -58.26
N ASP A 6 -2.70 23.56 -58.47
CA ASP A 6 -3.49 22.72 -57.58
C ASP A 6 -2.61 22.27 -56.41
N HIS A 7 -2.48 23.15 -55.41
CA HIS A 7 -1.99 22.78 -54.09
C HIS A 7 -3.13 22.12 -53.30
N SER A 8 -3.49 20.89 -53.66
CA SER A 8 -4.23 20.01 -52.76
C SER A 8 -3.25 19.15 -51.97
N HIS A 9 -2.47 19.80 -51.10
CA HIS A 9 -1.88 19.12 -49.96
C HIS A 9 -3.04 18.66 -49.06
N VAL A 10 -3.49 17.42 -49.24
CA VAL A 10 -4.28 16.73 -48.22
C VAL A 10 -3.35 16.60 -47.01
N ASN A 11 -3.55 17.53 -46.07
CA ASN A 11 -2.82 17.66 -44.82
C ASN A 11 -3.27 16.54 -43.88
N VAL A 12 -2.74 15.33 -44.04
CA VAL A 12 -3.02 14.18 -43.16
C VAL A 12 -2.14 14.35 -41.92
N GLY A 13 -2.56 15.12 -40.89
CA GLY A 13 -1.84 15.56 -39.66
C GLY A 13 -0.68 14.70 -39.09
N SER A 14 0.17 15.25 -38.21
CA SER A 14 1.06 14.38 -37.43
C SER A 14 0.20 13.36 -36.67
N ASP A 15 0.58 12.08 -36.63
CA ASP A 15 -0.18 11.05 -35.90
C ASP A 15 -0.29 11.36 -34.38
N LEU A 16 0.49 12.33 -33.87
CA LEU A 16 0.48 12.77 -32.48
C LEU A 16 -0.47 13.96 -32.28
N THR A 17 -1.36 13.82 -31.32
CA THR A 17 -2.27 14.88 -30.88
C THR A 17 -1.58 15.81 -29.88
N TYR A 18 -2.08 17.05 -29.79
CA TYR A 18 -1.61 18.01 -28.78
C TYR A 18 -1.72 17.46 -27.35
N LEU A 19 -2.82 16.77 -27.04
CA LEU A 19 -3.03 16.18 -25.72
C LEU A 19 -1.96 15.12 -25.39
N GLN A 20 -1.65 14.23 -26.32
CA GLN A 20 -0.60 13.22 -26.11
C GLN A 20 0.78 13.83 -25.82
N ILE A 21 1.11 14.94 -26.48
CA ILE A 21 2.36 15.68 -26.20
C ILE A 21 2.33 16.28 -24.79
N LEU A 22 1.21 16.87 -24.37
CA LEU A 22 1.07 17.41 -23.01
C LEU A 22 1.18 16.32 -21.94
N GLU A 23 0.54 15.17 -22.16
CA GLU A 23 0.61 14.01 -21.25
C GLU A 23 2.04 13.46 -21.15
N ALA A 24 2.73 13.31 -22.30
CA ALA A 24 4.12 12.88 -22.32
C ALA A 24 5.04 13.88 -21.60
N ASN A 25 4.87 15.18 -21.85
CA ASN A 25 5.66 16.22 -21.17
C ASN A 25 5.39 16.30 -19.67
N HIS A 26 4.15 16.06 -19.24
CA HIS A 26 3.82 15.93 -17.83
C HIS A 26 4.60 14.77 -17.19
N ALA A 27 4.59 13.59 -17.81
CA ALA A 27 5.33 12.44 -17.31
C ALA A 27 6.86 12.66 -17.33
N ILE A 28 7.41 13.31 -18.37
CA ILE A 28 8.83 13.69 -18.44
C ILE A 28 9.22 14.60 -17.27
N GLN A 29 8.39 15.60 -16.96
CA GLN A 29 8.67 16.52 -15.85
C GLN A 29 8.63 15.78 -14.50
N GLN A 30 7.58 14.98 -14.26
CA GLN A 30 7.44 14.23 -13.02
C GLN A 30 8.64 13.30 -12.77
N TRP A 31 9.09 12.59 -13.81
CA TRP A 31 10.25 11.69 -13.69
C TRP A 31 11.59 12.41 -13.66
N GLY A 32 11.68 13.58 -14.27
CA GLY A 32 12.83 14.45 -14.08
C GLY A 32 13.01 14.82 -12.61
N ASP A 33 11.95 15.33 -11.98
CA ASP A 33 12.01 15.75 -10.58
C ASP A 33 12.29 14.57 -9.63
N GLU A 34 11.59 13.43 -9.81
CA GLU A 34 11.80 12.24 -8.98
C GLU A 34 13.19 11.62 -9.19
N THR A 35 13.70 11.58 -10.42
CA THR A 35 15.05 11.07 -10.69
C THR A 35 16.12 11.90 -9.99
N HIS A 36 15.98 13.22 -10.00
CA HIS A 36 16.91 14.09 -9.29
C HIS A 36 16.83 13.84 -7.78
N TRP A 37 15.62 13.80 -7.20
CA TRP A 37 15.44 13.52 -5.77
C TRP A 37 16.10 12.19 -5.38
N LEU A 38 15.81 11.11 -6.11
CA LEU A 38 16.37 9.78 -5.89
C LEU A 38 17.89 9.72 -6.02
N ALA A 39 18.49 10.57 -6.86
CA ALA A 39 19.93 10.65 -7.07
C ALA A 39 20.63 11.47 -5.98
N VAL A 40 20.08 12.62 -5.56
CA VAL A 40 20.73 13.51 -4.58
C VAL A 40 20.60 13.04 -3.13
N THR A 41 19.54 12.30 -2.80
CA THR A 41 19.37 11.73 -1.45
C THR A 41 20.25 10.52 -1.19
N ARG A 42 21.03 10.07 -2.19
CA ARG A 42 21.83 8.84 -2.10
C ARG A 42 23.29 9.08 -2.47
N THR A 43 24.17 8.36 -1.81
CA THR A 43 25.61 8.40 -2.10
C THR A 43 25.94 7.66 -3.39
N VAL A 44 26.71 8.32 -4.27
CA VAL A 44 27.29 7.69 -5.48
C VAL A 44 28.09 6.46 -5.07
N GLN A 45 27.72 5.28 -5.58
CA GLN A 45 28.45 4.05 -5.34
C GLN A 45 29.49 3.83 -6.43
N ARG A 46 30.77 3.78 -6.05
CA ARG A 46 31.83 3.23 -6.90
C ARG A 46 31.94 1.74 -6.64
N SER A 47 32.08 0.97 -7.71
CA SER A 47 32.42 -0.44 -7.64
C SER A 47 33.89 -0.64 -7.98
N SER A 48 34.51 -1.60 -7.30
CA SER A 48 35.86 -2.07 -7.63
C SER A 48 35.87 -3.23 -8.65
N LEU A 49 34.70 -3.80 -8.96
CA LEU A 49 34.55 -5.00 -9.80
C LEU A 49 33.91 -4.70 -11.16
N PHE A 50 32.81 -3.95 -11.16
CA PHE A 50 32.08 -3.55 -12.35
C PHE A 50 32.32 -2.07 -12.66
N PRO A 51 32.51 -1.70 -13.94
CA PRO A 51 32.58 -0.29 -14.33
C PRO A 51 31.17 0.33 -14.36
N LEU A 52 30.57 0.51 -13.18
CA LEU A 52 29.14 0.81 -13.02
C LEU A 52 28.68 2.02 -13.85
N SER A 53 29.43 3.11 -13.86
CA SER A 53 29.07 4.30 -14.65
C SER A 53 29.03 3.99 -16.15
N ALA A 54 29.99 3.21 -16.66
CA ALA A 54 30.03 2.78 -18.05
C ALA A 54 28.87 1.82 -18.37
N CYS A 55 28.60 0.86 -17.48
CA CYS A 55 27.46 -0.06 -17.57
C CYS A 55 26.13 0.69 -17.64
N SER A 56 25.92 1.67 -16.76
CA SER A 56 24.72 2.49 -16.73
C SER A 56 24.55 3.27 -18.03
N LEU A 57 25.56 4.03 -18.47
CA LEU A 57 25.48 4.79 -19.74
C LEU A 57 25.19 3.88 -20.93
N PHE A 58 25.78 2.68 -20.95
CA PHE A 58 25.54 1.73 -22.02
C PHE A 58 24.10 1.20 -22.01
N ALA A 59 23.58 0.89 -20.81
CA ALA A 59 22.20 0.50 -20.63
C ALA A 59 21.23 1.59 -21.10
N LEU A 60 21.52 2.87 -20.82
CA LEU A 60 20.71 4.01 -21.27
C LEU A 60 20.61 4.07 -22.80
N LEU A 61 21.75 3.98 -23.50
CA LEU A 61 21.77 3.97 -24.97
C LEU A 61 21.03 2.77 -25.54
N ASN A 62 21.27 1.58 -24.98
CA ASN A 62 20.63 0.36 -25.45
C ASN A 62 19.11 0.40 -25.22
N ALA A 63 18.65 0.95 -24.08
CA ALA A 63 17.25 1.17 -23.79
C ALA A 63 16.60 2.14 -24.79
N PHE A 64 17.26 3.28 -25.07
CA PHE A 64 16.77 4.26 -26.05
C PHE A 64 16.50 3.64 -27.43
N TYR A 65 17.38 2.74 -27.88
CA TYR A 65 17.25 2.12 -29.20
C TYR A 65 16.33 0.90 -29.27
N LYS A 66 16.18 0.13 -28.18
CA LYS A 66 15.44 -1.14 -28.20
C LYS A 66 14.05 -1.06 -27.57
N MET A 67 13.88 -0.30 -26.50
CA MET A 67 12.71 -0.42 -25.62
C MET A 67 11.37 -0.20 -26.33
N PRO A 68 11.18 0.84 -27.18
CA PRO A 68 9.91 1.04 -27.87
C PRO A 68 9.52 -0.15 -28.77
N ALA A 69 10.49 -0.74 -29.47
CA ALA A 69 10.24 -1.87 -30.35
C ALA A 69 9.95 -3.17 -29.57
N LEU A 70 10.59 -3.37 -28.41
CA LEU A 70 10.29 -4.48 -27.50
C LEU A 70 8.85 -4.39 -26.95
N LEU A 71 8.45 -3.20 -26.49
CA LEU A 71 7.10 -2.95 -25.99
C LEU A 71 6.05 -3.17 -27.09
N ARG A 72 6.29 -2.70 -28.32
CA ARG A 72 5.40 -2.98 -29.46
C ARG A 72 5.29 -4.46 -29.75
N LYS A 73 6.40 -5.22 -29.69
CA LYS A 73 6.39 -6.68 -29.82
C LYS A 73 5.51 -7.32 -28.74
N ILE A 74 5.62 -6.89 -27.49
CA ILE A 74 4.80 -7.37 -26.37
C ILE A 74 3.31 -7.10 -26.62
N GLU A 75 2.95 -5.88 -27.05
CA GLU A 75 1.56 -5.49 -27.30
C GLU A 75 0.92 -6.16 -28.53
N THR A 76 1.71 -6.84 -29.38
CA THR A 76 1.13 -7.74 -30.40
C THR A 76 0.39 -8.94 -29.80
N SER A 77 0.73 -9.31 -28.55
CA SER A 77 0.16 -10.46 -27.84
C SER A 77 -0.72 -10.04 -26.67
N MET A 78 -0.30 -9.04 -25.88
CA MET A 78 -0.99 -8.67 -24.64
C MET A 78 -0.84 -7.19 -24.32
N LYS A 79 -1.93 -6.51 -23.96
CA LYS A 79 -1.91 -5.09 -23.61
C LYS A 79 -1.19 -4.84 -22.28
N ALA A 80 -0.65 -3.64 -22.09
CA ALA A 80 0.03 -3.24 -20.85
C ALA A 80 -0.83 -3.49 -19.60
N GLU A 81 -2.12 -3.16 -19.66
CA GLU A 81 -3.08 -3.30 -18.57
C GLU A 81 -3.35 -4.77 -18.21
N ASP A 82 -3.41 -5.64 -19.23
CA ASP A 82 -3.59 -7.09 -19.05
C ASP A 82 -2.37 -7.72 -18.36
N ILE A 83 -1.16 -7.28 -18.74
CA ILE A 83 0.08 -7.71 -18.10
C ILE A 83 0.12 -7.21 -16.64
N ALA A 84 -0.24 -5.95 -16.42
CA ALA A 84 -0.28 -5.34 -15.09
C ALA A 84 -1.26 -6.05 -14.14
N ASP A 85 -2.46 -6.39 -14.61
CA ASP A 85 -3.47 -7.12 -13.84
C ASP A 85 -3.01 -8.53 -13.43
N ARG A 86 -2.09 -9.15 -14.19
CA ARG A 86 -1.42 -10.39 -13.78
C ARG A 86 -0.29 -10.11 -12.80
N ALA A 87 0.60 -9.17 -13.12
CA ALA A 87 1.81 -8.85 -12.37
C ALA A 87 1.53 -8.37 -10.94
N ARG A 88 0.42 -7.67 -10.70
CA ARG A 88 0.05 -7.12 -9.38
C ARG A 88 -0.16 -8.17 -8.27
N ASN A 89 -0.28 -9.44 -8.63
CA ASN A 89 -0.43 -10.54 -7.67
C ASN A 89 0.83 -11.41 -7.60
N LEU A 90 1.99 -10.91 -8.07
CA LEU A 90 3.23 -11.68 -8.22
C LEU A 90 4.44 -10.90 -7.70
N GLY A 91 5.38 -11.62 -7.07
CA GLY A 91 6.71 -11.16 -6.67
C GLY A 91 7.76 -11.37 -7.76
N ILE A 92 7.55 -10.76 -8.93
CA ILE A 92 8.44 -10.85 -10.12
C ILE A 92 9.04 -9.49 -10.46
N LYS A 93 10.03 -9.43 -11.36
CA LYS A 93 10.63 -8.17 -11.85
C LYS A 93 9.70 -7.32 -12.73
N LEU A 94 8.59 -6.89 -12.15
CA LEU A 94 7.64 -5.90 -12.64
C LEU A 94 7.15 -5.05 -11.43
N GLN A 95 8.05 -4.80 -10.49
CA GLN A 95 7.78 -4.00 -9.29
C GLN A 95 8.10 -2.51 -9.53
N SER A 96 7.99 -1.67 -8.49
CA SER A 96 8.23 -0.22 -8.59
C SER A 96 9.62 0.13 -9.10
N ALA A 97 10.65 -0.67 -8.76
CA ALA A 97 12.01 -0.48 -9.29
C ALA A 97 12.04 -0.55 -10.82
N GLN A 98 11.49 -1.62 -11.42
CA GLN A 98 11.58 -1.86 -12.86
C GLN A 98 10.54 -1.06 -13.64
N MET A 99 9.30 -1.03 -13.16
CA MET A 99 8.19 -0.40 -13.87
C MET A 99 7.94 1.03 -13.42
N GLY A 100 8.18 1.39 -12.15
CA GLY A 100 8.00 2.75 -11.64
C GLY A 100 9.07 3.69 -12.20
N TRP A 101 10.34 3.42 -11.87
CA TRP A 101 11.44 4.30 -12.26
C TRP A 101 12.22 3.85 -13.51
N LEU A 102 12.63 2.59 -13.60
CA LEU A 102 13.63 2.14 -14.60
C LEU A 102 13.13 2.32 -16.04
N LEU A 103 11.91 1.84 -16.35
CA LEU A 103 11.35 1.87 -17.71
C LEU A 103 11.33 3.27 -18.35
N PRO A 104 10.65 4.28 -17.76
CA PRO A 104 10.63 5.62 -18.36
C PRO A 104 12.01 6.27 -18.30
N THR A 105 12.70 6.18 -17.16
CA THR A 105 13.92 6.96 -16.92
C THR A 105 15.09 6.49 -17.76
N HIS A 106 15.31 5.18 -17.93
CA HIS A 106 16.44 4.70 -18.74
C HIS A 106 16.31 5.12 -20.20
N TYR A 107 15.10 5.07 -20.74
CA TYR A 107 14.82 5.52 -22.09
C TYR A 107 15.03 7.04 -22.24
N LEU A 108 14.48 7.82 -21.30
CA LEU A 108 14.56 9.29 -21.35
C LEU A 108 15.97 9.82 -21.10
N LEU A 109 16.75 9.23 -20.19
CA LEU A 109 18.14 9.61 -19.98
C LEU A 109 19.04 9.21 -21.15
N GLY A 110 18.76 8.08 -21.82
CA GLY A 110 19.44 7.73 -23.07
C GLY A 110 19.16 8.75 -24.18
N ARG A 111 17.92 9.24 -24.27
CA ARG A 111 17.56 10.36 -25.16
C ARG A 111 18.27 11.65 -24.76
N GLU A 112 18.27 12.00 -23.48
CA GLU A 112 18.89 13.23 -22.96
C GLU A 112 20.39 13.26 -23.24
N TRP A 113 21.07 12.13 -23.07
CA TRP A 113 22.50 12.06 -23.39
C TRP A 113 22.76 12.28 -24.88
N LEU A 114 21.97 11.66 -25.77
CA LEU A 114 22.10 11.88 -27.22
C LEU A 114 21.75 13.33 -27.65
N LEU A 115 20.79 13.98 -26.97
CA LEU A 115 20.50 15.41 -27.16
C LEU A 115 21.69 16.27 -26.77
N SER A 116 22.32 15.99 -25.62
CA SER A 116 23.48 16.75 -25.13
C SER A 116 24.68 16.65 -26.08
N MET A 117 24.83 15.52 -26.78
CA MET A 117 25.87 15.32 -27.81
C MET A 117 25.50 15.93 -29.17
N GLY A 118 24.32 16.55 -29.32
CA GLY A 118 23.84 17.09 -30.59
C GLY A 118 23.48 16.03 -31.63
N MET A 119 23.31 14.77 -31.22
CA MET A 119 22.96 13.66 -32.11
C MET A 119 21.45 13.54 -32.36
N LEU A 120 20.64 14.19 -31.50
CA LEU A 120 19.20 14.29 -31.63
C LEU A 120 18.78 15.75 -31.55
N ARG A 121 17.63 16.06 -32.14
CA ARG A 121 16.85 17.27 -31.86
C ARG A 121 15.70 16.94 -30.90
N PRO A 122 15.14 17.91 -30.15
CA PRO A 122 14.07 17.64 -29.19
C PRO A 122 12.84 16.93 -29.77
N GLN A 123 12.53 17.12 -31.05
CA GLN A 123 11.42 16.48 -31.74
C GLN A 123 11.71 15.04 -32.23
N ASP A 124 12.97 14.62 -32.30
CA ASP A 124 13.30 13.28 -32.79
C ASP A 124 12.85 12.20 -31.77
N ALA A 125 12.40 11.07 -32.30
CA ALA A 125 11.77 9.94 -31.60
C ALA A 125 10.46 10.28 -30.85
N ALA A 126 9.78 11.38 -31.19
CA ALA A 126 8.57 11.81 -30.46
C ALA A 126 7.46 10.73 -30.40
N GLN A 127 7.26 9.92 -31.45
CA GLN A 127 6.26 8.85 -31.42
C GLN A 127 6.65 7.73 -30.45
N ASP A 128 7.94 7.40 -30.37
CA ASP A 128 8.44 6.40 -29.44
C ASP A 128 8.35 6.90 -27.98
N VAL A 129 8.66 8.17 -27.74
CA VAL A 129 8.53 8.81 -26.41
C VAL A 129 7.07 8.77 -25.94
N VAL A 130 6.13 9.24 -26.77
CA VAL A 130 4.70 9.23 -26.44
C VAL A 130 4.21 7.81 -26.20
N TYR A 131 4.56 6.87 -27.09
CA TYR A 131 4.16 5.49 -26.99
C TYR A 131 4.66 4.81 -25.71
N LEU A 132 5.95 4.96 -25.39
CA LEU A 132 6.55 4.33 -24.21
C LEU A 132 5.95 4.87 -22.92
N LEU A 133 5.74 6.19 -22.83
CA LEU A 133 5.14 6.82 -21.66
C LEU A 133 3.66 6.46 -21.52
N ASP A 134 2.93 6.31 -22.63
CA ASP A 134 1.55 5.84 -22.60
C ASP A 134 1.45 4.37 -22.15
N PHE A 135 2.29 3.47 -22.70
CA PHE A 135 2.40 2.09 -22.25
C PHE A 135 2.68 2.02 -20.75
N TRP A 136 3.69 2.77 -20.30
CA TRP A 136 4.08 2.84 -18.91
C TRP A 136 2.93 3.32 -18.02
N ARG A 137 2.24 4.39 -18.42
CA ARG A 137 1.10 4.95 -17.68
C ARG A 137 -0.04 3.94 -17.57
N ARG A 138 -0.43 3.30 -18.67
CA ARG A 138 -1.48 2.25 -18.68
C ARG A 138 -1.12 1.08 -17.76
N PHE A 139 0.14 0.63 -17.80
CA PHE A 139 0.63 -0.39 -16.89
C PHE A 139 0.50 0.05 -15.43
N GLN A 140 1.01 1.24 -15.08
CA GLN A 140 1.00 1.73 -13.69
C GLN A 140 -0.41 1.90 -13.14
N LEU A 141 -1.35 2.46 -13.92
CA LEU A 141 -2.74 2.62 -13.49
C LEU A 141 -3.41 1.27 -13.19
N ALA A 142 -3.17 0.25 -14.01
CA ALA A 142 -3.72 -1.09 -13.79
C ALA A 142 -3.02 -1.81 -12.61
N TRP A 143 -1.69 -1.65 -12.49
CA TRP A 143 -0.90 -2.29 -11.44
C TRP A 143 -1.16 -1.67 -10.06
N ARG A 144 -1.27 -0.34 -9.97
CA ARG A 144 -1.53 0.43 -8.74
C ARG A 144 -3.01 0.78 -8.52
N ARG A 145 -3.94 0.04 -9.11
CA ARG A 145 -5.40 0.31 -8.99
C ARG A 145 -5.97 0.32 -7.56
N ASN A 146 -5.19 -0.09 -6.55
CA ASN A 146 -5.60 -0.01 -5.14
C ASN A 146 -5.54 1.42 -4.61
N ASP A 147 -4.63 2.24 -5.12
CA ASP A 147 -4.38 3.59 -4.61
C ASP A 147 -4.49 4.68 -5.71
N ASN A 148 -4.62 4.26 -6.97
CA ASN A 148 -4.83 5.10 -8.16
C ASN A 148 -3.69 6.09 -8.44
N ARG A 149 -2.46 5.77 -8.01
CA ARG A 149 -1.27 6.59 -8.24
C ARG A 149 -0.37 5.98 -9.31
N LEU A 150 0.47 6.80 -9.93
CA LEU A 150 1.44 6.34 -10.94
C LEU A 150 2.81 5.98 -10.34
N SER A 151 3.08 6.46 -9.13
CA SER A 151 4.39 6.35 -8.48
C SER A 151 4.27 6.24 -6.96
N SER A 152 5.30 5.73 -6.31
CA SER A 152 5.39 5.77 -4.84
C SER A 152 5.51 7.21 -4.35
N ARG A 153 6.15 8.11 -5.11
CA ARG A 153 6.27 9.55 -4.83
C ARG A 153 4.92 10.22 -4.56
N GLU A 154 3.92 9.96 -5.40
CA GLU A 154 2.55 10.48 -5.25
C GLU A 154 1.86 10.03 -3.95
N TYR A 155 2.44 9.02 -3.27
CA TYR A 155 1.96 8.51 -1.99
C TYR A 155 2.87 8.85 -0.80
N GLY A 156 3.68 9.90 -0.91
CA GLY A 156 4.67 10.22 0.12
C GLY A 156 5.74 9.14 0.22
N HIS A 157 6.17 8.62 -0.94
CA HIS A 157 7.14 7.53 -1.09
C HIS A 157 6.70 6.25 -0.38
N ARG A 158 5.44 5.81 -0.60
CA ARG A 158 4.93 4.53 -0.08
C ARG A 158 4.56 3.60 -1.22
N SER A 159 5.19 2.43 -1.28
CA SER A 159 4.93 1.40 -2.28
C SER A 159 3.87 0.41 -1.78
N GLN A 160 2.65 0.87 -1.53
CA GLN A 160 1.51 0.03 -1.10
C GLN A 160 0.77 -0.56 -2.31
N ILE A 161 1.34 -1.60 -2.90
CA ILE A 161 0.93 -2.13 -4.21
C ILE A 161 0.07 -3.39 -4.11
N LEU A 162 0.13 -4.10 -2.98
CA LEU A 162 -0.60 -5.35 -2.77
C LEU A 162 -2.07 -5.08 -2.37
N PRO A 163 -3.01 -5.92 -2.81
CA PRO A 163 -4.41 -5.78 -2.42
C PRO A 163 -4.69 -6.34 -1.02
N ASP A 164 -5.72 -5.79 -0.38
CA ASP A 164 -6.15 -6.12 0.99
C ASP A 164 -6.31 -7.62 1.22
N ARG A 165 -6.97 -8.33 0.30
CA ARG A 165 -7.17 -9.79 0.38
C ARG A 165 -5.87 -10.61 0.42
N THR A 166 -4.81 -10.16 -0.27
CA THR A 166 -3.48 -10.80 -0.20
C THR A 166 -2.79 -10.45 1.12
N LEU A 167 -2.92 -9.19 1.55
CA LEU A 167 -2.38 -8.72 2.83
C LEU A 167 -3.04 -9.44 4.03
N GLU A 168 -4.32 -9.76 3.95
CA GLU A 168 -5.02 -10.57 4.97
C GLU A 168 -4.43 -11.98 5.10
N VAL A 169 -4.14 -12.64 3.97
CA VAL A 169 -3.48 -13.96 3.96
C VAL A 169 -2.09 -13.86 4.57
N PHE A 170 -1.30 -12.89 4.12
CA PHE A 170 0.04 -12.68 4.67
C PHE A 170 0.00 -12.41 6.17
N ALA A 171 -0.85 -11.47 6.63
CA ALA A 171 -0.97 -11.14 8.04
C ALA A 171 -1.42 -12.34 8.89
N ALA A 172 -2.36 -13.15 8.39
CA ALA A 172 -2.86 -14.32 9.11
C ALA A 172 -1.82 -15.45 9.18
N ASP A 173 -1.02 -15.65 8.12
CA ASP A 173 -0.15 -16.82 7.99
C ASP A 173 1.24 -16.65 8.60
N LEU A 174 1.66 -15.42 8.93
CA LEU A 174 2.95 -15.13 9.56
C LEU A 174 3.19 -16.05 10.77
N TYR A 175 4.38 -16.64 10.82
CA TYR A 175 4.83 -17.31 12.03
C TYR A 175 5.44 -16.28 12.97
N PRO A 176 5.01 -16.22 14.24
CA PRO A 176 5.63 -15.35 15.23
C PRO A 176 7.07 -15.80 15.47
N CYS A 177 7.98 -14.84 15.59
CA CYS A 177 9.37 -15.08 15.96
C CYS A 177 9.93 -13.89 16.73
N ARG A 178 10.98 -14.13 17.51
CA ARG A 178 11.69 -13.15 18.32
C ARG A 178 13.20 -13.33 18.17
N PRO A 179 14.00 -12.30 18.46
CA PRO A 179 15.45 -12.41 18.45
C PRO A 179 15.93 -13.57 19.32
N GLY A 180 16.78 -14.44 18.75
CA GLY A 180 17.27 -15.66 19.38
C GLY A 180 16.43 -16.91 19.14
N ASP A 181 15.24 -16.79 18.52
CA ASP A 181 14.49 -17.96 18.05
C ASP A 181 15.16 -18.56 16.80
N ALA A 182 15.13 -19.89 16.67
CA ALA A 182 15.71 -20.59 15.52
C ALA A 182 15.15 -20.09 14.17
N LEU A 183 13.86 -19.76 14.13
CA LEU A 183 13.20 -19.22 12.94
C LEU A 183 13.65 -17.79 12.62
N HIS A 184 13.78 -16.93 13.65
CA HIS A 184 14.26 -15.56 13.48
C HIS A 184 15.69 -15.54 12.92
N ASP A 185 16.58 -16.32 13.53
CA ASP A 185 17.97 -16.43 13.10
C ASP A 185 18.08 -16.98 11.66
N ALA A 186 17.29 -18.00 11.32
CA ALA A 186 17.29 -18.57 9.97
C ALA A 186 16.80 -17.58 8.92
N ALA A 187 15.69 -16.88 9.19
CA ALA A 187 15.14 -15.88 8.28
C ALA A 187 16.07 -14.67 8.10
N HIS A 188 16.67 -14.18 9.19
CA HIS A 188 17.65 -13.08 9.14
C HIS A 188 18.87 -13.47 8.31
N ASN A 189 19.46 -14.64 8.57
CA ASN A 189 20.61 -15.14 7.83
C ASN A 189 20.30 -15.35 6.34
N PHE A 190 19.12 -15.89 6.02
CA PHE A 190 18.66 -16.02 4.64
C PHE A 190 18.57 -14.66 3.95
N MET A 191 17.87 -13.68 4.55
CA MET A 191 17.69 -12.37 3.95
C MET A 191 19.03 -11.64 3.71
N ALA A 192 19.96 -11.73 4.65
CA ALA A 192 21.30 -11.16 4.50
C ALA A 192 22.07 -11.82 3.34
N THR A 193 22.09 -13.15 3.31
CA THR A 193 22.79 -13.94 2.28
C THR A 193 22.17 -13.74 0.89
N ALA A 194 20.84 -13.79 0.79
CA ALA A 194 20.10 -13.57 -0.45
C ALA A 194 20.28 -12.14 -0.96
N SER A 195 20.32 -11.13 -0.09
CA SER A 195 20.58 -9.74 -0.50
C SER A 195 21.96 -9.59 -1.14
N GLN A 196 23.00 -10.20 -0.55
CA GLN A 196 24.37 -10.19 -1.10
C GLN A 196 24.45 -10.92 -2.44
N TYR A 197 23.85 -12.11 -2.53
CA TYR A 197 23.82 -12.86 -3.78
C TYR A 197 23.08 -12.11 -4.89
N CYS A 198 21.90 -11.58 -4.61
CA CYS A 198 21.12 -10.78 -5.58
C CYS A 198 21.91 -9.55 -6.04
N PHE A 199 22.68 -8.91 -5.16
CA PHE A 199 23.54 -7.78 -5.52
C PHE A 199 24.61 -8.18 -6.54
N VAL A 200 25.33 -9.28 -6.30
CA VAL A 200 26.36 -9.77 -7.24
C VAL A 200 25.75 -10.31 -8.53
N ALA A 201 24.66 -11.09 -8.44
CA ALA A 201 23.92 -11.59 -9.61
C ALA A 201 23.38 -10.47 -10.49
N ALA A 202 23.12 -9.31 -9.90
CA ALA A 202 22.69 -8.10 -10.57
C ALA A 202 23.84 -7.15 -10.95
N CYS A 203 25.08 -7.65 -11.04
CA CYS A 203 26.26 -6.85 -11.40
C CYS A 203 26.46 -5.63 -10.48
N GLU A 204 26.30 -5.83 -9.18
CA GLU A 204 26.40 -4.80 -8.12
C GLU A 204 25.35 -3.69 -8.22
N SER A 205 24.17 -4.03 -8.74
CA SER A 205 22.97 -3.23 -8.63
C SER A 205 21.95 -3.88 -7.70
N ARG A 206 20.95 -3.12 -7.24
CA ARG A 206 19.85 -3.66 -6.40
C ARG A 206 18.62 -4.08 -7.21
N ILE A 207 18.72 -4.19 -8.55
CA ILE A 207 17.54 -4.40 -9.41
C ILE A 207 16.88 -5.78 -9.25
N ASN A 208 17.52 -6.71 -8.54
CA ASN A 208 16.99 -8.03 -8.17
C ASN A 208 16.26 -8.03 -6.83
N LEU A 209 16.26 -6.91 -6.11
CA LEU A 209 15.63 -6.74 -4.81
C LEU A 209 14.52 -5.71 -4.92
N HIS A 210 13.40 -5.96 -4.25
CA HIS A 210 12.35 -4.96 -4.12
C HIS A 210 11.70 -5.05 -2.75
N ASN A 211 11.22 -3.91 -2.25
CA ASN A 211 10.45 -3.85 -1.02
C ASN A 211 9.14 -3.10 -1.29
N SER A 212 8.04 -3.61 -0.73
CA SER A 212 6.74 -2.95 -0.76
C SER A 212 6.14 -2.83 0.65
N GLY A 213 5.36 -1.77 0.85
CA GLY A 213 4.83 -1.36 2.15
C GLY A 213 5.02 0.15 2.41
N PRO A 214 4.97 0.58 3.69
CA PRO A 214 4.53 -0.22 4.84
C PRO A 214 3.04 -0.57 4.72
N TYR A 215 2.67 -1.79 5.10
CA TYR A 215 1.26 -2.15 5.27
C TYR A 215 0.94 -2.23 6.75
N ARG A 216 -0.15 -1.61 7.20
CA ARG A 216 -0.55 -1.71 8.61
C ARG A 216 -1.16 -3.09 8.89
N ILE A 217 -0.62 -3.82 9.87
CA ILE A 217 -1.20 -5.08 10.35
C ILE A 217 -2.20 -4.77 11.47
N ASP A 218 -1.74 -4.04 12.48
CA ASP A 218 -2.53 -3.55 13.62
C ASP A 218 -1.99 -2.19 14.12
N ASP A 219 -2.41 -1.75 15.30
CA ASP A 219 -1.99 -0.45 15.86
C ASP A 219 -0.50 -0.39 16.25
N ALA A 220 0.16 -1.53 16.42
CA ALA A 220 1.55 -1.63 16.86
C ALA A 220 2.49 -2.24 15.82
N GLN A 221 1.96 -2.88 14.76
CA GLN A 221 2.75 -3.62 13.78
C GLN A 221 2.56 -3.15 12.34
N GLN A 222 3.67 -3.09 11.61
CA GLN A 222 3.72 -2.85 10.17
C GLN A 222 4.32 -4.05 9.45
N MET A 223 3.80 -4.36 8.27
CA MET A 223 4.35 -5.35 7.37
C MET A 223 5.19 -4.70 6.28
N LEU A 224 6.38 -5.25 6.07
CA LEU A 224 7.20 -5.02 4.89
C LEU A 224 7.26 -6.32 4.09
N VAL A 225 7.07 -6.24 2.78
CA VAL A 225 7.19 -7.39 1.87
C VAL A 225 8.45 -7.21 1.04
N ARG A 226 9.33 -8.21 1.05
CA ARG A 226 10.63 -8.18 0.37
C ARG A 226 10.70 -9.25 -0.71
N ASP A 227 10.94 -8.83 -1.96
CA ASP A 227 11.08 -9.73 -3.11
C ASP A 227 12.56 -9.91 -3.48
N PHE A 228 12.96 -11.16 -3.65
CA PHE A 228 14.26 -11.62 -4.11
C PHE A 228 14.07 -12.31 -5.46
N MET A 229 14.58 -11.72 -6.53
CA MET A 229 14.31 -12.14 -7.91
C MET A 229 15.59 -12.58 -8.62
N ASP A 230 15.45 -13.42 -9.65
CA ASP A 230 16.56 -14.02 -10.39
C ASP A 230 17.53 -14.81 -9.50
N LEU A 231 16.95 -15.68 -8.68
CA LEU A 231 17.69 -16.55 -7.78
C LEU A 231 18.27 -17.77 -8.50
N GLY A 232 17.56 -18.31 -9.50
CA GLY A 232 17.89 -19.56 -10.18
C GLY A 232 18.29 -19.41 -11.65
N GLU A 233 18.27 -20.53 -12.38
CA GLU A 233 18.43 -20.57 -13.85
C GLU A 233 17.17 -20.04 -14.55
N GLY A 234 16.88 -18.75 -14.36
CA GLY A 234 15.77 -18.05 -14.99
C GLY A 234 16.20 -17.34 -16.27
N GLY A 235 16.23 -16.01 -16.23
CA GLY A 235 16.54 -15.20 -17.41
C GLY A 235 18.03 -14.91 -17.62
N LEU A 236 18.82 -14.75 -16.55
CA LEU A 236 20.18 -14.23 -16.65
C LEU A 236 21.17 -15.30 -17.18
N PRO A 237 21.85 -15.09 -18.32
CA PRO A 237 22.74 -16.10 -18.93
C PRO A 237 23.91 -16.51 -18.02
N TRP A 238 24.41 -15.58 -17.20
CA TRP A 238 25.52 -15.86 -16.31
C TRP A 238 25.15 -16.67 -15.06
N LEU A 239 23.86 -16.97 -14.85
CA LEU A 239 23.41 -17.89 -13.79
C LEU A 239 23.33 -19.35 -14.26
N ASP A 240 23.43 -19.62 -15.57
CA ASP A 240 23.39 -20.98 -16.11
C ASP A 240 24.55 -21.83 -15.59
N GLY A 241 24.24 -22.98 -14.99
CA GLY A 241 25.17 -23.87 -14.28
C GLY A 241 25.62 -23.35 -12.90
N VAL A 242 25.51 -22.05 -12.63
CA VAL A 242 25.86 -21.43 -11.34
C VAL A 242 24.74 -21.68 -10.32
N ALA A 243 23.50 -21.43 -10.73
CA ALA A 243 22.32 -21.48 -9.88
C ALA A 243 21.45 -22.73 -10.14
N ALA A 244 22.01 -23.79 -10.74
CA ALA A 244 21.29 -25.01 -11.12
C ALA A 244 20.61 -25.73 -9.94
N ASN A 245 21.11 -25.54 -8.72
CA ASN A 245 20.57 -26.15 -7.50
C ASN A 245 19.47 -25.32 -6.83
N MET A 246 19.17 -24.12 -7.35
CA MET A 246 18.15 -23.26 -6.76
C MET A 246 16.74 -23.76 -7.12
N PRO A 247 15.87 -24.00 -6.13
CA PRO A 247 14.53 -24.53 -6.38
C PRO A 247 13.51 -23.46 -6.83
N TYR A 248 13.80 -22.19 -6.57
CA TYR A 248 12.91 -21.07 -6.87
C TYR A 248 13.68 -19.96 -7.59
N ASN A 249 13.10 -19.39 -8.64
CA ASN A 249 13.69 -18.22 -9.30
C ASN A 249 13.33 -16.91 -8.59
N ASN A 250 12.17 -16.84 -7.92
CA ASN A 250 11.76 -15.69 -7.13
C ASN A 250 11.23 -16.13 -5.77
N LEU A 251 11.56 -15.38 -4.73
CA LEU A 251 11.08 -15.58 -3.36
C LEU A 251 10.59 -14.26 -2.78
N THR A 252 9.45 -14.31 -2.10
CA THR A 252 8.82 -13.18 -1.41
C THR A 252 8.80 -13.48 0.08
N VAL A 253 9.45 -12.63 0.87
CA VAL A 253 9.48 -12.70 2.33
C VAL A 253 8.54 -11.65 2.89
N THR A 254 7.58 -12.06 3.71
CA THR A 254 6.70 -11.15 4.45
C THR A 254 7.25 -10.98 5.87
N LEU A 255 7.36 -9.74 6.34
CA LEU A 255 7.93 -9.40 7.64
C LEU A 255 6.95 -8.57 8.45
N ALA A 256 6.49 -9.06 9.59
CA ALA A 256 5.86 -8.20 10.60
C ALA A 256 6.92 -7.55 11.46
N THR A 257 6.80 -6.25 11.67
CA THR A 257 7.75 -5.43 12.41
C THR A 257 7.03 -4.63 13.50
N ARG A 258 7.72 -4.39 14.62
CA ARG A 258 7.23 -3.58 15.74
C ARG A 258 8.33 -2.63 16.20
N GLY A 259 7.97 -1.40 16.56
CA GLY A 259 8.92 -0.43 17.12
C GLY A 259 9.65 0.42 16.07
N CYS A 260 9.25 0.36 14.80
CA CYS A 260 9.69 1.26 13.74
C CYS A 260 8.52 1.64 12.82
N HIS A 261 8.60 2.81 12.19
CA HIS A 261 7.75 3.19 11.06
C HIS A 261 8.59 3.30 9.80
N PHE A 262 8.20 2.62 8.72
CA PHE A 262 8.84 2.84 7.41
C PHE A 262 8.30 4.13 6.78
N ASP A 263 9.09 5.20 6.88
CA ASP A 263 8.74 6.52 6.34
C ASP A 263 8.85 6.55 4.82
N ILE A 264 9.80 5.80 4.27
CA ILE A 264 10.09 5.72 2.83
C ILE A 264 10.09 4.26 2.41
N VAL A 265 9.37 3.96 1.33
CA VAL A 265 9.45 2.74 0.51
C VAL A 265 9.26 3.19 -0.94
N ASP A 266 10.37 3.53 -1.59
CA ASP A 266 10.37 4.35 -2.81
C ASP A 266 10.36 3.54 -4.14
N ASP A 267 10.40 4.26 -5.26
CA ASP A 267 10.39 3.69 -6.61
C ASP A 267 11.72 3.03 -7.03
N TRP A 268 12.78 3.01 -6.20
CA TRP A 268 13.92 2.10 -6.38
C TRP A 268 13.76 0.81 -5.56
N GLY A 269 12.63 0.67 -4.85
CA GLY A 269 12.40 -0.44 -3.93
C GLY A 269 13.28 -0.38 -2.69
N SER A 270 13.85 0.77 -2.35
CA SER A 270 14.56 0.98 -1.09
C SER A 270 13.58 1.37 0.01
N PHE A 271 13.98 1.26 1.27
CA PHE A 271 13.19 1.74 2.40
C PHE A 271 14.05 2.46 3.43
N GLU A 272 13.43 3.38 4.16
CA GLU A 272 13.99 4.04 5.35
C GLU A 272 12.94 3.99 6.47
N SER A 273 13.39 3.96 7.71
CA SER A 273 12.49 3.91 8.86
C SER A 273 12.99 4.72 10.04
N THR A 274 12.03 5.17 10.85
CA THR A 274 12.29 5.88 12.10
C THR A 274 11.60 5.15 13.28
N PRO A 275 12.36 4.73 14.32
CA PRO A 275 13.81 4.54 14.34
C PRO A 275 14.32 3.60 13.23
N GLU A 276 15.64 3.57 13.03
CA GLU A 276 16.29 2.73 12.02
C GLU A 276 15.93 1.25 12.24
N PHE A 277 15.55 0.58 11.14
CA PHE A 277 15.12 -0.80 11.15
C PHE A 277 16.29 -1.72 11.50
N THR A 278 16.10 -2.57 12.50
CA THR A 278 17.02 -3.64 12.86
C THR A 278 16.30 -4.99 12.79
N SER A 279 17.05 -6.08 12.64
CA SER A 279 16.48 -7.43 12.65
C SER A 279 15.71 -7.73 13.93
N ASP A 280 16.03 -7.06 15.03
CA ASP A 280 15.42 -7.29 16.34
C ASP A 280 13.96 -6.81 16.40
N MET A 281 13.58 -5.94 15.47
CA MET A 281 12.22 -5.42 15.33
C MET A 281 11.29 -6.40 14.59
N ILE A 282 11.84 -7.50 14.02
CA ILE A 282 11.05 -8.54 13.37
C ILE A 282 10.29 -9.34 14.42
N THR A 283 8.99 -9.47 14.21
CA THR A 283 8.04 -10.14 15.13
C THR A 283 7.30 -11.30 14.48
N GLY A 284 7.39 -11.43 13.15
CA GLY A 284 6.91 -12.59 12.43
C GLY A 284 7.40 -12.62 10.99
N VAL A 285 7.46 -13.82 10.42
CA VAL A 285 7.99 -14.07 9.08
C VAL A 285 7.12 -15.07 8.30
N GLY A 286 7.08 -14.89 6.97
CA GLY A 286 6.46 -15.81 6.02
C GLY A 286 7.25 -15.86 4.72
N LEU A 287 7.13 -16.97 3.97
CA LEU A 287 7.89 -17.21 2.74
C LEU A 287 6.98 -17.73 1.64
N TYR A 288 7.09 -17.11 0.47
CA TYR A 288 6.29 -17.41 -0.71
C TYR A 288 7.14 -17.40 -1.98
N THR A 289 6.64 -18.01 -3.04
CA THR A 289 7.19 -17.93 -4.40
C THR A 289 6.08 -17.60 -5.40
N SER A 290 6.44 -16.96 -6.49
CA SER A 290 5.55 -16.73 -7.62
C SER A 290 6.34 -16.41 -8.88
N ASP A 291 5.71 -16.64 -10.03
CA ASP A 291 6.25 -16.34 -11.35
C ASP A 291 5.13 -16.12 -12.39
N PRO A 292 5.45 -15.80 -13.66
CA PRO A 292 4.44 -15.59 -14.71
C PRO A 292 3.49 -16.76 -15.01
N LEU A 293 3.77 -17.98 -14.54
CA LEU A 293 2.94 -19.18 -14.71
C LEU A 293 2.18 -19.59 -13.43
N SER A 294 2.43 -18.89 -12.32
CA SER A 294 1.73 -19.07 -11.05
C SER A 294 0.39 -18.34 -11.01
N ASP A 295 -0.51 -18.78 -10.14
CA ASP A 295 -1.79 -18.13 -9.88
C ASP A 295 -1.73 -17.35 -8.55
N GLY A 296 -0.86 -16.34 -8.50
CA GLY A 296 -0.56 -15.62 -7.27
C GLY A 296 0.52 -16.29 -6.41
N PHE A 297 0.63 -15.85 -5.16
CA PHE A 297 1.67 -16.31 -4.23
C PHE A 297 1.43 -17.76 -3.75
N ILE A 298 2.49 -18.57 -3.83
CA ILE A 298 2.51 -19.97 -3.38
C ILE A 298 3.36 -20.06 -2.12
N PRO A 299 2.86 -20.60 -0.99
CA PRO A 299 3.65 -20.72 0.23
C PRO A 299 4.82 -21.71 0.07
N VAL A 300 5.94 -21.41 0.71
CA VAL A 300 7.18 -22.23 0.66
C VAL A 300 7.60 -22.61 2.08
N GLY A 301 7.53 -23.89 2.41
CA GLY A 301 7.90 -24.39 3.74
C GLY A 301 6.97 -23.96 4.87
N MET A 302 5.76 -23.50 4.56
CA MET A 302 4.89 -22.85 5.54
C MET A 302 4.06 -23.83 6.39
N ALA A 303 4.18 -25.16 6.28
CA ALA A 303 3.29 -26.06 7.03
C ALA A 303 3.57 -26.05 8.55
N SER A 304 4.81 -25.77 8.95
CA SER A 304 5.20 -25.53 10.36
C SER A 304 6.33 -24.51 10.48
N ALA A 305 6.55 -23.95 11.67
CA ALA A 305 7.68 -23.05 11.93
C ALA A 305 9.03 -23.79 11.78
N ASP A 306 9.09 -25.07 12.13
CA ASP A 306 10.29 -25.91 12.00
C ASP A 306 10.63 -26.19 10.53
N GLU A 307 9.62 -26.49 9.71
CA GLU A 307 9.81 -26.65 8.27
C GLU A 307 10.29 -25.34 7.62
N LEU A 308 9.66 -24.21 7.96
CA LEU A 308 10.06 -22.90 7.44
C LEU A 308 11.51 -22.57 7.83
N THR A 309 11.89 -22.88 9.07
CA THR A 309 13.27 -22.74 9.57
C THR A 309 14.24 -23.60 8.76
N SER A 310 13.88 -24.86 8.50
CA SER A 310 14.69 -25.79 7.71
C SER A 310 14.88 -25.29 6.28
N ILE A 311 13.81 -24.79 5.64
CA ILE A 311 13.85 -24.24 4.30
C ILE A 311 14.73 -22.99 4.22
N PHE A 312 14.64 -22.06 5.18
CA PHE A 312 15.53 -20.90 5.20
C PHE A 312 17.01 -21.31 5.28
N ARG A 313 17.34 -22.34 6.06
CA ARG A 313 18.71 -22.87 6.16
C ARG A 313 19.17 -23.51 4.85
N ASP A 314 18.38 -24.40 4.26
CA ASP A 314 18.70 -25.05 2.97
C ASP A 314 18.89 -24.01 1.85
N LEU A 315 17.99 -23.04 1.74
CA LEU A 315 18.11 -21.95 0.77
C LEU A 315 19.36 -21.11 1.01
N THR A 316 19.69 -20.81 2.27
CA THR A 316 20.92 -20.07 2.62
C THR A 316 22.16 -20.81 2.12
N ASP A 317 22.24 -22.12 2.35
CA ASP A 317 23.39 -22.93 1.93
C ASP A 317 23.51 -23.02 0.41
N ARG A 318 22.39 -23.21 -0.30
CA ARG A 318 22.36 -23.20 -1.77
C ARG A 318 22.79 -21.85 -2.35
N ILE A 319 22.35 -20.75 -1.75
CA ILE A 319 22.74 -19.40 -2.18
C ILE A 319 24.23 -19.17 -1.95
N ARG A 320 24.82 -19.65 -0.84
CA ARG A 320 26.28 -19.55 -0.60
C ARG A 320 27.09 -20.31 -1.65
N ASP A 321 26.65 -21.50 -2.02
CA ASP A 321 27.26 -22.29 -3.10
C ASP A 321 27.16 -21.55 -4.45
N ALA A 322 25.96 -21.09 -4.82
CA ALA A 322 25.74 -20.32 -6.04
C ALA A 322 26.57 -19.02 -6.07
N MET A 323 26.65 -18.29 -4.95
CA MET A 323 27.46 -17.08 -4.81
C MET A 323 28.95 -17.37 -5.04
N THR A 324 29.47 -18.46 -4.49
CA THR A 324 30.88 -18.87 -4.69
C THR A 324 31.18 -19.16 -6.16
N LYS A 325 30.29 -19.90 -6.82
CA LYS A 325 30.39 -20.21 -8.26
C LYS A 325 30.29 -18.95 -9.12
N LEU A 326 29.37 -18.05 -8.77
CA LEU A 326 29.17 -16.78 -9.46
C LEU A 326 30.42 -15.90 -9.37
N TRP A 327 31.00 -15.75 -8.18
CA TRP A 327 32.25 -15.01 -7.99
C TRP A 327 33.38 -15.58 -8.84
N THR A 328 33.54 -16.90 -8.85
CA THR A 328 34.57 -17.59 -9.66
C THR A 328 34.38 -17.29 -11.15
N ARG A 329 33.13 -17.23 -11.62
CA ARG A 329 32.81 -16.91 -13.01
C ARG A 329 33.11 -15.45 -13.35
N ILE A 330 32.64 -14.50 -12.53
CA ILE A 330 32.81 -13.07 -12.77
C ILE A 330 34.29 -12.67 -12.69
N ALA A 331 35.07 -13.28 -11.80
CA ALA A 331 36.51 -13.03 -11.69
C ALA A 331 37.29 -13.36 -12.98
N GLY A 332 36.76 -14.24 -13.84
CA GLY A 332 37.34 -14.59 -15.13
C GLY A 332 36.89 -13.71 -16.30
N TRP A 333 36.02 -12.73 -16.07
CA TRP A 333 35.46 -11.90 -17.15
C TRP A 333 36.43 -10.82 -17.63
N SER A 334 36.39 -10.58 -18.94
CA SER A 334 37.00 -9.39 -19.54
C SER A 334 36.20 -8.13 -19.19
N ARG A 335 36.80 -6.95 -19.40
CA ARG A 335 36.09 -5.68 -19.26
C ARG A 335 34.82 -5.63 -20.12
N ASP A 336 34.87 -6.13 -21.36
CA ASP A 336 33.71 -6.13 -22.25
C ASP A 336 32.59 -7.04 -21.75
N GLN A 337 32.94 -8.16 -21.11
CA GLN A 337 31.96 -9.04 -20.48
C GLN A 337 31.32 -8.39 -19.24
N LEU A 338 32.13 -7.72 -18.39
CA LEU A 338 31.62 -6.95 -17.26
C LEU A 338 30.68 -5.83 -17.72
N LEU A 339 31.07 -5.11 -18.78
CA LEU A 339 30.30 -4.02 -19.37
C LEU A 339 28.97 -4.52 -19.95
N ASP A 340 28.99 -5.63 -20.69
CA ASP A 340 27.78 -6.24 -21.25
C ASP A 340 26.84 -6.74 -20.15
N ALA A 341 27.36 -7.46 -19.16
CA ALA A 341 26.53 -7.97 -18.06
C ALA A 341 25.89 -6.83 -17.26
N GLY A 342 26.68 -5.81 -16.91
CA GLY A 342 26.20 -4.64 -16.19
C GLY A 342 25.22 -3.78 -16.98
N ALA A 343 25.31 -3.71 -18.31
CA ALA A 343 24.32 -3.01 -19.11
C ALA A 343 23.03 -3.83 -19.25
N LEU A 344 23.17 -5.12 -19.58
CA LEU A 344 22.06 -6.02 -19.85
C LEU A 344 21.23 -6.35 -18.60
N VAL A 345 21.78 -6.22 -17.39
CA VAL A 345 20.98 -6.38 -16.15
C VAL A 345 19.86 -5.34 -16.07
N TYR A 346 20.13 -4.09 -16.46
CA TYR A 346 19.14 -3.02 -16.49
C TYR A 346 18.20 -3.17 -17.70
N ASN A 347 18.74 -3.48 -18.88
CA ASN A 347 17.91 -3.64 -20.08
C ASN A 347 16.95 -4.82 -19.99
N SER A 348 17.34 -5.90 -19.32
CA SER A 348 16.53 -7.11 -19.13
C SER A 348 15.63 -7.06 -17.89
N ALA A 349 15.62 -5.95 -17.14
CA ALA A 349 14.87 -5.85 -15.89
C ALA A 349 13.36 -5.98 -16.09
N MET A 350 12.80 -5.50 -17.21
CA MET A 350 11.36 -5.58 -17.52
C MET A 350 10.99 -6.76 -18.42
N ARG A 351 11.90 -7.72 -18.65
CA ARG A 351 11.65 -8.84 -19.58
C ARG A 351 10.46 -9.72 -19.19
N ASN A 352 10.06 -9.67 -17.92
CA ASN A 352 8.86 -10.36 -17.45
C ASN A 352 7.58 -9.86 -18.14
N LEU A 353 7.56 -8.66 -18.72
CA LEU A 353 6.49 -8.23 -19.63
C LEU A 353 6.33 -9.23 -20.78
N ALA A 354 7.44 -9.65 -21.40
CA ALA A 354 7.44 -10.61 -22.50
C ALA A 354 7.18 -12.05 -22.03
N HIS A 355 7.64 -12.45 -20.85
CA HIS A 355 7.30 -13.75 -20.29
C HIS A 355 5.79 -13.87 -20.00
N VAL A 356 5.18 -12.85 -19.40
CA VAL A 356 3.72 -12.82 -19.13
C VAL A 356 2.92 -12.81 -20.45
N ALA A 357 3.36 -12.06 -21.45
CA ALA A 357 2.73 -12.01 -22.77
C ALA A 357 3.03 -13.25 -23.64
N GLY A 358 3.95 -14.12 -23.22
CA GLY A 358 4.34 -15.34 -23.94
C GLY A 358 5.03 -15.06 -25.28
N VAL A 359 5.86 -14.03 -25.36
CA VAL A 359 6.63 -13.63 -26.56
C VAL A 359 8.11 -13.41 -26.27
N PHE A 360 8.60 -13.96 -25.16
CA PHE A 360 9.99 -13.79 -24.74
C PHE A 360 10.96 -14.49 -25.68
N GLU A 361 12.03 -13.80 -26.06
CA GLU A 361 13.16 -14.34 -26.81
C GLU A 361 14.45 -13.86 -26.15
N SER A 362 15.41 -14.74 -25.88
CA SER A 362 16.63 -14.36 -25.15
C SER A 362 17.42 -13.25 -25.86
N ASP A 363 17.55 -13.35 -27.19
CA ASP A 363 18.34 -12.40 -28.00
C ASP A 363 17.78 -10.97 -27.96
N ASP A 364 16.47 -10.81 -27.70
CA ASP A 364 15.85 -9.49 -27.56
C ASP A 364 16.35 -8.76 -26.31
N TRP A 365 16.68 -9.48 -25.24
CA TRP A 365 16.96 -8.91 -23.92
C TRP A 365 18.43 -8.98 -23.51
N PHE A 366 19.20 -9.94 -24.06
CA PHE A 366 20.59 -10.20 -23.67
C PHE A 366 21.61 -9.87 -24.76
N THR A 367 21.30 -8.86 -25.58
CA THR A 367 22.20 -8.32 -26.62
C THR A 367 22.19 -6.79 -26.63
N ILE A 368 23.32 -6.21 -27.03
CA ILE A 368 23.49 -4.78 -27.26
C ILE A 368 23.12 -4.44 -28.71
N ASP A 369 22.26 -3.44 -28.91
CA ASP A 369 21.92 -2.93 -30.24
C ASP A 369 23.16 -2.35 -30.96
N PRO A 370 23.37 -2.61 -32.26
CA PRO A 370 24.51 -2.05 -32.99
C PRO A 370 24.59 -0.52 -32.96
N ARG A 371 23.47 0.18 -32.77
CA ARG A 371 23.44 1.64 -32.61
C ARG A 371 23.95 2.11 -31.24
N ALA A 372 23.84 1.29 -30.20
CA ALA A 372 24.45 1.52 -28.89
C ALA A 372 25.91 1.06 -28.88
N GLU A 373 26.20 -0.08 -29.49
CA GLU A 373 27.54 -0.71 -29.56
C GLU A 373 28.62 0.24 -30.08
N ARG A 374 28.28 1.12 -31.05
CA ARG A 374 29.21 2.12 -31.59
C ARG A 374 29.81 3.08 -30.55
N PHE A 375 29.18 3.21 -29.38
CA PHE A 375 29.65 4.08 -28.28
C PHE A 375 30.61 3.37 -27.32
N ARG A 376 30.76 2.03 -27.39
CA ARG A 376 31.63 1.27 -26.48
C ARG A 376 33.03 1.87 -26.31
N PRO A 377 33.73 2.33 -27.38
CA PRO A 377 35.06 2.92 -27.22
C PRO A 377 35.11 4.18 -26.34
N LEU A 378 33.99 4.89 -26.17
CA LEU A 378 33.90 6.06 -25.29
C LEU A 378 33.69 5.66 -23.82
N LEU A 379 33.20 4.46 -23.55
CA LEU A 379 32.80 3.99 -22.22
C LEU A 379 33.99 3.50 -21.37
N ASN A 380 35.01 4.34 -21.25
CA ASN A 380 36.01 4.22 -20.19
C ASN A 380 35.46 4.81 -18.88
N ASP A 381 36.06 4.45 -17.74
CA ASP A 381 35.51 4.79 -16.42
C ASP A 381 35.53 6.30 -16.15
N GLU A 382 36.59 7.01 -16.54
CA GLU A 382 36.72 8.46 -16.33
C GLU A 382 35.65 9.25 -17.11
N PHE A 383 35.52 8.96 -18.41
CA PHE A 383 34.51 9.60 -19.25
C PHE A 383 33.10 9.25 -18.76
N ALA A 384 32.85 7.98 -18.44
CA ALA A 384 31.53 7.54 -18.03
C ALA A 384 31.12 8.13 -16.66
N GLU A 385 32.04 8.23 -15.70
CA GLU A 385 31.80 8.89 -14.42
C GLU A 385 31.41 10.36 -14.61
N CYS A 386 32.16 11.10 -15.43
CA CYS A 386 31.89 12.51 -15.68
C CYS A 386 30.53 12.72 -16.35
N VAL A 387 30.25 11.96 -17.42
CA VAL A 387 29.00 12.08 -18.17
C VAL A 387 27.81 11.67 -17.32
N LEU A 388 27.90 10.56 -16.58
CA LEU A 388 26.80 10.13 -15.73
C LEU A 388 26.55 11.16 -14.61
N GLY A 389 27.60 11.70 -13.99
CA GLY A 389 27.49 12.76 -12.99
C GLY A 389 26.80 14.02 -13.52
N GLU A 390 27.15 14.47 -14.73
CA GLU A 390 26.45 15.57 -15.41
C GLU A 390 24.99 15.21 -15.67
N LEU A 391 24.71 14.02 -16.20
CA LEU A 391 23.39 13.58 -16.63
C LEU A 391 22.41 13.43 -15.46
N VAL A 392 22.85 12.95 -14.30
CA VAL A 392 21.98 12.73 -13.12
C VAL A 392 22.05 13.83 -12.06
N GLY A 393 23.11 14.66 -12.08
CA GLY A 393 23.29 15.79 -11.17
C GLY A 393 22.73 17.13 -11.70
N ALA A 394 22.33 17.16 -12.97
CA ALA A 394 21.88 18.36 -13.69
C ALA A 394 22.88 19.52 -13.71
N MET A 395 24.18 19.28 -13.59
CA MET A 395 25.15 20.34 -13.23
C MET A 395 25.30 21.43 -14.30
N SER A 396 25.92 21.11 -15.44
CA SER A 396 26.27 22.06 -16.49
C SER A 396 25.85 21.62 -17.90
N MET A 397 25.27 20.42 -18.03
CA MET A 397 24.79 19.88 -19.31
C MET A 397 23.85 20.87 -20.03
N PRO A 398 24.14 21.26 -21.30
CA PRO A 398 23.39 22.30 -22.00
C PRO A 398 21.90 22.02 -22.17
N SER A 399 21.51 20.78 -22.42
CA SER A 399 20.11 20.38 -22.62
C SER A 399 19.26 20.43 -21.33
N GLN A 400 19.94 20.36 -20.19
CA GLN A 400 19.37 20.45 -18.84
C GLN A 400 19.29 21.89 -18.30
N GLN A 401 19.86 22.88 -19.01
CA GLN A 401 19.69 24.28 -18.65
C GLN A 401 18.28 24.74 -19.01
N ALA A 402 17.61 25.42 -18.08
CA ALA A 402 16.27 25.96 -18.27
C ALA A 402 16.29 27.49 -18.32
N SER A 403 15.11 28.08 -18.57
CA SER A 403 14.92 29.53 -18.52
C SER A 403 15.35 30.11 -17.16
N PRO A 404 15.99 31.29 -17.10
CA PRO A 404 16.34 31.93 -15.83
C PRO A 404 15.10 32.29 -14.98
N PHE A 405 13.89 32.18 -15.54
CA PHE A 405 12.62 32.45 -14.87
C PHE A 405 11.95 31.21 -14.26
N VAL A 406 12.57 30.02 -14.32
CA VAL A 406 12.05 28.80 -13.69
C VAL A 406 13.02 28.26 -12.63
N MET A 407 12.48 27.54 -11.65
CA MET A 407 13.27 26.87 -10.61
C MET A 407 12.89 25.39 -10.54
N MET A 408 13.90 24.54 -10.49
CA MET A 408 13.74 23.09 -10.34
C MET A 408 13.30 22.74 -8.91
N GLN A 409 12.33 21.82 -8.77
CA GLN A 409 11.68 21.45 -7.50
C GLN A 409 12.65 21.05 -6.36
N HIS A 410 13.83 20.52 -6.69
CA HIS A 410 14.79 19.98 -5.71
C HIS A 410 16.18 20.62 -5.76
N ALA A 411 16.39 21.65 -6.59
CA ALA A 411 17.71 22.25 -6.78
C ALA A 411 17.70 23.80 -6.79
N ASP A 412 16.54 24.46 -6.63
CA ASP A 412 16.35 25.92 -6.56
C ASP A 412 17.18 26.74 -7.57
N ARG A 413 17.33 26.19 -8.78
CA ARG A 413 18.11 26.79 -9.88
C ARG A 413 17.41 26.56 -11.23
N PRO A 414 17.74 27.33 -12.27
CA PRO A 414 17.11 27.23 -13.59
C PRO A 414 17.62 26.02 -14.37
N ALA A 415 17.25 24.83 -13.93
CA ALA A 415 17.61 23.55 -14.52
C ALA A 415 16.39 22.63 -14.65
N ARG A 416 16.56 21.56 -15.44
CA ARG A 416 15.62 20.44 -15.57
C ARG A 416 16.41 19.17 -15.87
N MET A 417 15.95 18.00 -15.44
CA MET A 417 16.64 16.75 -15.73
C MET A 417 16.49 16.27 -17.16
N MET A 418 15.33 16.50 -17.78
CA MET A 418 14.95 15.90 -19.06
C MET A 418 14.31 16.93 -19.97
N THR A 419 14.68 16.89 -21.25
CA THR A 419 14.18 17.82 -22.27
C THR A 419 12.78 17.41 -22.74
N PRO A 420 11.76 18.28 -22.64
CA PRO A 420 10.40 17.99 -23.12
C PRO A 420 10.32 17.92 -24.65
N LEU A 421 9.26 17.32 -25.17
CA LEU A 421 8.89 17.37 -26.58
C LEU A 421 8.32 18.76 -26.93
N PRO A 422 8.76 19.40 -28.02
CA PRO A 422 8.19 20.66 -28.45
C PRO A 422 6.76 20.45 -29.00
N CYS A 423 5.81 21.29 -28.60
CA CYS A 423 4.42 21.21 -29.06
C CYS A 423 4.28 21.36 -30.59
N SER A 424 5.26 22.00 -31.25
CA SER A 424 5.31 22.13 -32.70
C SER A 424 5.36 20.79 -33.44
N VAL A 425 5.67 19.67 -32.76
CA VAL A 425 5.62 18.31 -33.33
C VAL A 425 4.24 17.96 -33.91
N VAL A 426 3.16 18.58 -33.40
CA VAL A 426 1.79 18.37 -33.91
C VAL A 426 1.63 18.87 -35.35
N GLU A 427 2.39 19.89 -35.74
CA GLU A 427 2.30 20.54 -37.06
C GLU A 427 3.51 20.24 -37.94
N ASN A 428 4.71 20.29 -37.37
CA ASN A 428 5.98 20.11 -38.07
C ASN A 428 6.32 18.63 -38.19
N ARG A 429 6.67 18.16 -39.40
CA ARG A 429 7.03 16.76 -39.69
C ARG A 429 8.49 16.52 -40.02
N ASP A 430 9.31 17.56 -40.00
CA ASP A 430 10.75 17.42 -40.27
C ASP A 430 11.49 16.85 -39.04
N PHE A 431 11.21 15.58 -38.73
CA PHE A 431 11.85 14.84 -37.65
C PHE A 431 11.83 13.33 -37.86
N ALA A 432 12.81 12.64 -37.27
CA ALA A 432 12.81 11.19 -37.23
C ALA A 432 11.78 10.74 -36.19
N ALA A 433 10.61 10.26 -36.61
CA ALA A 433 9.50 10.01 -35.70
C ALA A 433 9.76 8.88 -34.69
N SER A 434 10.60 7.92 -35.06
CA SER A 434 10.94 6.73 -34.27
C SER A 434 12.42 6.41 -34.42
N THR A 435 12.96 5.70 -33.44
CA THR A 435 14.30 5.10 -33.47
C THR A 435 14.38 3.92 -34.46
N GLY A 436 13.25 3.32 -34.84
CA GLY A 436 13.15 2.19 -35.76
C GLY A 436 12.92 0.85 -35.07
N GLY A 437 12.88 -0.24 -35.85
CA GLY A 437 12.66 -1.60 -35.33
C GLY A 437 13.86 -2.22 -34.62
N LEU A 438 13.65 -3.40 -34.04
CA LEU A 438 14.71 -4.21 -33.44
C LEU A 438 15.79 -4.57 -34.47
N ARG A 439 17.05 -4.51 -34.04
CA ARG A 439 18.21 -4.94 -34.83
C ARG A 439 18.88 -6.10 -34.11
N ARG A 440 19.50 -7.00 -34.87
CA ARG A 440 20.30 -8.10 -34.31
C ARG A 440 21.48 -7.51 -33.54
N GLY A 441 21.47 -7.70 -32.22
CA GLY A 441 22.51 -7.23 -31.34
C GLY A 441 23.67 -8.23 -31.19
N THR A 442 24.66 -7.83 -30.39
CA THR A 442 25.83 -8.64 -30.03
C THR A 442 26.02 -8.68 -28.51
N SER A 443 26.73 -9.69 -28.02
CA SER A 443 27.14 -9.81 -26.61
C SER A 443 28.46 -10.58 -26.54
N HIS A 444 29.33 -10.19 -25.61
CA HIS A 444 30.57 -10.87 -25.28
C HIS A 444 30.38 -11.97 -24.22
N LEU A 445 29.16 -12.11 -23.70
CA LEU A 445 28.76 -13.15 -22.75
C LEU A 445 28.42 -14.45 -23.49
N ALA A 446 28.46 -15.57 -22.76
CA ALA A 446 27.94 -16.83 -23.26
C ALA A 446 26.44 -16.71 -23.55
N ALA A 447 25.98 -17.39 -24.60
CA ALA A 447 24.57 -17.46 -24.94
C ALA A 447 23.77 -18.15 -23.82
N LYS A 448 22.52 -17.71 -23.64
CA LYS A 448 21.59 -18.33 -22.68
C LYS A 448 21.33 -19.78 -23.05
N THR A 449 21.48 -20.67 -22.09
CA THR A 449 21.04 -22.07 -22.19
C THR A 449 19.51 -22.09 -22.13
N ASP A 450 18.87 -22.87 -23.01
CA ASP A 450 17.41 -22.94 -23.13
C ASP A 450 16.76 -23.72 -21.97
N ARG A 451 16.86 -23.14 -20.77
CA ARG A 451 16.42 -23.68 -19.49
C ARG A 451 15.94 -22.52 -18.63
N TYR A 452 14.66 -22.54 -18.27
CA TYR A 452 14.03 -21.51 -17.46
C TYR A 452 13.32 -22.17 -16.29
N LEU A 453 13.83 -21.92 -15.08
CA LEU A 453 13.22 -22.38 -13.83
C LEU A 453 11.92 -21.60 -13.57
N THR A 454 10.81 -22.34 -13.46
CA THR A 454 9.47 -21.83 -13.16
C THR A 454 8.81 -22.64 -12.05
N THR A 455 7.66 -22.18 -11.54
CA THR A 455 6.81 -22.92 -10.60
C THR A 455 6.19 -24.18 -11.23
N ARG A 456 6.31 -24.37 -12.56
CA ARG A 456 5.92 -25.59 -13.28
C ARG A 456 7.12 -26.48 -13.63
N GLY A 457 8.29 -26.21 -13.04
CA GLY A 457 9.54 -26.90 -13.32
C GLY A 457 10.40 -26.15 -14.34
N ILE A 458 11.39 -26.84 -14.90
CA ILE A 458 12.32 -26.26 -15.87
C ILE A 458 11.75 -26.44 -17.28
N LEU A 459 11.56 -25.33 -17.99
CA LEU A 459 10.98 -25.30 -19.33
C LEU A 459 11.98 -24.79 -20.36
N SER A 460 11.78 -25.18 -21.62
CA SER A 460 12.35 -24.46 -22.78
C SER A 460 11.63 -23.11 -22.95
N VAL A 461 12.23 -22.18 -23.69
CA VAL A 461 11.60 -20.90 -24.02
C VAL A 461 10.30 -21.09 -24.80
N ALA A 462 10.26 -22.10 -25.69
CA ALA A 462 9.07 -22.42 -26.49
C ALA A 462 7.92 -22.91 -25.60
N ASP A 463 8.20 -23.84 -24.69
CA ASP A 463 7.21 -24.38 -23.75
C ASP A 463 6.77 -23.31 -22.75
N TYR A 464 7.68 -22.48 -22.27
CA TYR A 464 7.36 -21.37 -21.38
C TYR A 464 6.42 -20.38 -22.08
N ASN A 465 6.76 -19.91 -23.29
CA ASN A 465 5.89 -19.00 -24.04
C ASN A 465 4.52 -19.64 -24.34
N ALA A 466 4.47 -20.94 -24.67
CA ALA A 466 3.21 -21.65 -24.89
C ALA A 466 2.35 -21.75 -23.61
N ALA A 467 2.98 -22.05 -22.47
CA ALA A 467 2.32 -22.09 -21.17
C ALA A 467 1.80 -20.70 -20.76
N ALA A 468 2.59 -19.63 -20.98
CA ALA A 468 2.18 -18.27 -20.62
C ALA A 468 0.98 -17.78 -21.43
N ARG A 469 0.91 -18.10 -22.73
CA ARG A 469 -0.23 -17.75 -23.59
C ARG A 469 -1.54 -18.45 -23.19
N THR A 470 -1.46 -19.66 -22.65
CA THR A 470 -2.63 -20.43 -22.20
C THR A 470 -2.94 -20.25 -20.72
N HIS A 471 -2.04 -19.65 -19.95
CA HIS A 471 -2.24 -19.38 -18.54
C HIS A 471 -3.20 -18.21 -18.31
N GLU A 472 -4.24 -18.46 -17.53
CA GLU A 472 -5.21 -17.48 -17.07
C GLU A 472 -5.29 -17.56 -15.54
N PRO A 473 -4.55 -16.71 -14.80
CA PRO A 473 -4.69 -16.61 -13.34
C PRO A 473 -6.12 -16.26 -12.97
N ALA A 474 -6.67 -16.86 -11.91
CA ALA A 474 -8.07 -16.66 -11.59
C ALA A 474 -8.37 -15.19 -11.25
N ALA A 475 -7.47 -14.51 -10.53
CA ALA A 475 -7.59 -13.08 -10.20
C ALA A 475 -7.65 -12.16 -11.44
N SER A 476 -7.09 -12.59 -12.58
CA SER A 476 -7.09 -11.85 -13.85
C SER A 476 -8.14 -12.37 -14.83
N SER A 477 -8.91 -13.39 -14.46
CA SER A 477 -9.98 -13.96 -15.31
C SER A 477 -11.14 -12.98 -15.51
N ALA A 478 -11.93 -13.18 -16.56
CA ALA A 478 -13.12 -12.37 -16.83
C ALA A 478 -14.09 -12.27 -15.62
N ARG A 479 -14.06 -13.25 -14.72
CA ARG A 479 -14.89 -13.30 -13.50
C ARG A 479 -14.45 -12.31 -12.42
N PHE A 480 -13.15 -12.08 -12.26
CA PHE A 480 -12.59 -11.38 -11.10
C PHE A 480 -11.78 -10.13 -11.46
N ARG A 481 -11.37 -10.00 -12.71
CA ARG A 481 -10.43 -8.97 -13.15
C ARG A 481 -10.80 -7.55 -12.71
N TYR A 482 -12.07 -7.18 -12.81
CA TYR A 482 -12.55 -5.83 -12.50
C TYR A 482 -13.04 -5.65 -11.05
N LEU A 483 -12.89 -6.67 -10.20
CA LEU A 483 -13.28 -6.59 -8.79
C LEU A 483 -12.14 -5.97 -7.99
N CYS A 484 -12.12 -4.63 -7.92
CA CYS A 484 -11.20 -3.88 -7.08
C CYS A 484 -11.68 -3.83 -5.61
N GLU A 485 -10.82 -3.36 -4.71
CA GLU A 485 -11.17 -3.27 -3.28
C GLU A 485 -12.36 -2.32 -3.03
N THR A 486 -12.54 -1.28 -3.87
CA THR A 486 -13.74 -0.45 -3.85
C THR A 486 -15.00 -1.26 -4.16
N TRP A 487 -14.98 -2.13 -5.18
CA TRP A 487 -16.12 -2.98 -5.49
C TRP A 487 -16.43 -3.95 -4.35
N VAL A 488 -15.38 -4.60 -3.81
CA VAL A 488 -15.49 -5.52 -2.67
C VAL A 488 -16.11 -4.83 -1.45
N ALA A 489 -15.77 -3.58 -1.18
CA ALA A 489 -16.31 -2.83 -0.06
C ALA A 489 -17.86 -2.74 -0.07
N TYR A 490 -18.47 -2.63 -1.25
CA TYR A 490 -19.93 -2.53 -1.42
C TYR A 490 -20.63 -3.85 -1.77
N HIS A 491 -19.88 -4.91 -2.06
CA HIS A 491 -20.42 -6.21 -2.50
C HIS A 491 -19.96 -7.37 -1.62
N ARG A 492 -19.57 -7.06 -0.38
CA ARG A 492 -18.92 -8.01 0.53
C ARG A 492 -19.78 -9.23 0.85
N ASP A 493 -21.11 -9.08 0.85
CA ASP A 493 -22.06 -10.17 1.13
C ASP A 493 -22.50 -10.93 -0.13
N THR A 494 -21.85 -10.70 -1.27
CA THR A 494 -22.20 -11.36 -2.53
C THR A 494 -21.43 -12.67 -2.72
N PRO A 495 -22.04 -13.70 -3.34
CA PRO A 495 -21.34 -14.96 -3.67
C PRO A 495 -20.11 -14.76 -4.57
N GLN A 496 -20.04 -13.64 -5.29
CA GLN A 496 -18.91 -13.29 -6.16
C GLN A 496 -17.71 -12.77 -5.35
N ALA A 497 -17.94 -11.92 -4.33
CA ALA A 497 -16.89 -11.52 -3.39
C ALA A 497 -16.36 -12.73 -2.60
N ASP A 498 -17.26 -13.58 -2.10
CA ASP A 498 -16.89 -14.82 -1.41
C ASP A 498 -16.04 -15.74 -2.28
N ALA A 499 -16.34 -15.83 -3.58
CA ALA A 499 -15.56 -16.65 -4.50
C ALA A 499 -14.16 -16.09 -4.75
N LEU A 500 -14.02 -14.76 -4.87
CA LEU A 500 -12.73 -14.10 -4.99
C LEU A 500 -11.88 -14.33 -3.74
N TYR A 501 -12.45 -14.13 -2.54
CA TYR A 501 -11.72 -14.31 -1.29
C TYR A 501 -11.36 -15.77 -1.02
N ARG A 502 -12.25 -16.72 -1.34
CA ARG A 502 -11.91 -18.16 -1.29
C ARG A 502 -10.74 -18.50 -2.19
N HIS A 503 -10.68 -17.93 -3.38
CA HIS A 503 -9.55 -18.14 -4.30
C HIS A 503 -8.24 -17.64 -3.69
N GLU A 504 -8.22 -16.43 -3.14
CA GLU A 504 -7.01 -15.84 -2.55
C GLU A 504 -6.56 -16.58 -1.28
N ARG A 505 -7.52 -17.02 -0.45
CA ARG A 505 -7.26 -17.73 0.81
C ARG A 505 -6.95 -19.22 0.65
N ARG A 506 -7.04 -19.77 -0.57
CA ARG A 506 -6.93 -21.23 -0.81
C ARG A 506 -5.64 -21.87 -0.31
N HIS A 507 -4.56 -21.09 -0.19
CA HIS A 507 -3.27 -21.55 0.31
C HIS A 507 -2.96 -21.04 1.73
N SER A 508 -3.88 -20.30 2.34
CA SER A 508 -3.71 -19.81 3.70
C SER A 508 -3.77 -20.95 4.70
N ARG A 509 -2.97 -20.87 5.76
CA ARG A 509 -2.96 -21.87 6.83
C ARG A 509 -4.13 -21.72 7.78
N HIS A 510 -4.62 -20.48 7.94
CA HIS A 510 -5.66 -20.13 8.92
C HIS A 510 -6.98 -19.76 8.26
N LEU A 511 -6.98 -19.41 6.97
CA LEU A 511 -8.15 -18.87 6.28
C LEU A 511 -8.72 -19.80 5.20
N HIS A 512 -8.07 -20.91 4.85
CA HIS A 512 -8.53 -21.80 3.75
C HIS A 512 -9.84 -22.54 4.07
N GLU A 513 -10.02 -22.95 5.34
CA GLU A 513 -11.19 -23.70 5.81
C GLU A 513 -12.28 -22.82 6.44
N ARG A 514 -11.99 -21.55 6.72
CA ARG A 514 -12.99 -20.63 7.29
C ARG A 514 -14.06 -20.35 6.24
N ALA A 515 -15.32 -20.44 6.66
CA ALA A 515 -16.43 -19.97 5.83
C ALA A 515 -16.09 -18.56 5.32
N ALA A 516 -16.37 -18.31 4.05
CA ALA A 516 -16.18 -16.99 3.44
C ALA A 516 -17.13 -15.94 4.05
N THR A 517 -17.84 -16.25 5.15
CA THR A 517 -18.41 -15.25 6.02
C THR A 517 -17.30 -14.33 6.46
N HIS A 518 -17.21 -13.21 5.75
CA HIS A 518 -16.55 -12.01 6.15
C HIS A 518 -17.06 -11.71 7.55
N SER A 519 -16.36 -12.15 8.60
CA SER A 519 -16.60 -11.57 9.91
C SER A 519 -16.38 -10.09 9.66
N LEU A 520 -17.42 -9.28 9.87
CA LEU A 520 -17.32 -7.84 10.02
C LEU A 520 -15.95 -7.57 10.64
N ASP A 521 -15.12 -6.92 9.84
CA ASP A 521 -13.70 -6.70 10.01
C ASP A 521 -13.30 -6.77 11.50
N ARG A 522 -12.30 -7.60 11.87
CA ARG A 522 -11.80 -7.59 13.26
C ARG A 522 -11.43 -6.15 13.66
N ARG A 523 -11.04 -5.31 12.69
CA ARG A 523 -10.84 -3.87 12.85
C ARG A 523 -12.15 -3.10 13.00
N ALA A 524 -13.26 -3.43 12.33
CA ALA A 524 -14.57 -2.84 12.62
C ALA A 524 -15.05 -3.23 14.03
N ALA A 525 -14.84 -4.47 14.47
CA ALA A 525 -15.13 -4.86 15.85
C ALA A 525 -14.27 -4.09 16.87
N LEU A 526 -12.97 -3.93 16.60
CA LEU A 526 -12.05 -3.11 17.40
C LEU A 526 -12.40 -1.61 17.34
N THR A 527 -12.81 -1.11 16.18
CA THR A 527 -13.22 0.28 15.95
C THR A 527 -14.54 0.57 16.66
N ASN A 528 -15.50 -0.34 16.60
CA ASN A 528 -16.77 -0.26 17.32
C ASN A 528 -16.54 -0.34 18.83
N ALA A 529 -15.63 -1.21 19.30
CA ALA A 529 -15.24 -1.25 20.71
C ALA A 529 -14.56 0.06 21.15
N LEU A 530 -13.65 0.61 20.32
CA LEU A 530 -13.00 1.89 20.56
C LEU A 530 -14.02 3.03 20.63
N TYR A 531 -14.91 3.16 19.64
CA TYR A 531 -15.96 4.19 19.66
C TYR A 531 -16.92 3.99 20.82
N SER A 532 -17.24 2.76 21.22
CA SER A 532 -18.02 2.47 22.42
C SER A 532 -17.35 3.03 23.67
N VAL A 533 -16.04 2.79 23.85
CA VAL A 533 -15.27 3.34 24.98
C VAL A 533 -15.16 4.87 24.92
N LEU A 534 -14.85 5.45 23.75
CA LEU A 534 -14.76 6.90 23.59
C LEU A 534 -16.10 7.59 23.88
N ARG A 535 -17.22 6.97 23.47
CA ARG A 535 -18.58 7.39 23.85
C ARG A 535 -18.76 7.38 25.36
N CYS A 536 -18.43 6.29 26.03
CA CYS A 536 -18.57 6.20 27.48
C CYS A 536 -17.74 7.28 28.20
N LEU A 537 -16.53 7.57 27.72
CA LEU A 537 -15.71 8.68 28.24
C LEU A 537 -16.28 10.08 27.93
N ALA A 538 -17.08 10.21 26.88
CA ALA A 538 -17.80 11.46 26.59
C ALA A 538 -18.98 11.67 27.55
N LEU A 539 -19.65 10.59 27.95
CA LEU A 539 -20.81 10.60 28.85
C LEU A 539 -20.41 10.72 30.33
N LYS A 540 -19.32 10.06 30.72
CA LYS A 540 -18.76 10.10 32.08
C LYS A 540 -17.31 10.57 32.01
N PRO A 541 -17.06 11.90 32.07
CA PRO A 541 -15.72 12.43 32.22
C PRO A 541 -15.08 11.90 33.51
N ASN A 542 -13.76 11.64 33.48
CA ASN A 542 -12.98 11.22 34.65
C ASN A 542 -13.38 9.85 35.23
N ALA A 543 -13.68 8.90 34.34
CA ALA A 543 -14.18 7.56 34.66
C ALA A 543 -13.06 6.56 34.98
N LEU A 544 -13.33 5.63 35.91
CA LEU A 544 -12.51 4.44 36.12
C LEU A 544 -12.81 3.38 35.05
N PRO A 545 -11.91 2.41 34.80
CA PRO A 545 -12.19 1.32 33.87
C PRO A 545 -13.49 0.56 34.16
N ALA A 546 -13.80 0.31 35.44
CA ALA A 546 -15.04 -0.36 35.85
C ALA A 546 -16.30 0.45 35.49
N ASP A 547 -16.22 1.78 35.49
CA ASP A 547 -17.34 2.63 35.05
C ASP A 547 -17.60 2.47 33.54
N ILE A 548 -16.52 2.40 32.75
CA ILE A 548 -16.59 2.22 31.30
C ILE A 548 -17.06 0.81 30.95
N GLU A 549 -16.67 -0.19 31.73
CA GLU A 549 -17.16 -1.57 31.60
C GLU A 549 -18.69 -1.62 31.70
N ALA A 550 -19.24 -1.06 32.79
CA ALA A 550 -20.69 -1.00 33.00
C ALA A 550 -21.43 -0.21 31.91
N LEU A 551 -20.85 0.90 31.44
CA LEU A 551 -21.47 1.75 30.41
C LEU A 551 -21.40 1.15 29.00
N SER A 552 -20.30 0.47 28.66
CA SER A 552 -20.04 -0.05 27.32
C SER A 552 -20.60 -1.46 27.10
N GLY A 553 -20.83 -2.22 28.19
CA GLY A 553 -21.20 -3.63 28.14
C GLY A 553 -20.06 -4.56 27.69
N LEU A 554 -18.84 -4.03 27.58
CA LEU A 554 -17.63 -4.80 27.28
C LEU A 554 -17.11 -5.43 28.58
N GLY A 555 -16.43 -6.59 28.50
CA GLY A 555 -15.82 -7.21 29.70
C GLY A 555 -14.58 -6.45 30.19
N ALA A 556 -14.26 -6.55 31.49
CA ALA A 556 -13.15 -5.85 32.15
C ALA A 556 -11.82 -5.84 31.36
N GLU A 557 -11.36 -7.01 30.88
CA GLU A 557 -10.10 -7.13 30.14
C GLU A 557 -10.13 -6.37 28.81
N GLN A 558 -11.26 -6.47 28.09
CA GLN A 558 -11.46 -5.80 26.81
C GLN A 558 -11.56 -4.28 26.99
N THR A 559 -12.28 -3.82 28.01
CA THR A 559 -12.40 -2.40 28.36
C THR A 559 -11.03 -1.78 28.63
N LEU A 560 -10.22 -2.44 29.46
CA LEU A 560 -8.89 -1.94 29.81
C LEU A 560 -7.94 -1.93 28.59
N ALA A 561 -7.98 -2.97 27.76
CA ALA A 561 -7.20 -3.04 26.53
C ALA A 561 -7.54 -1.87 25.58
N VAL A 562 -8.83 -1.59 25.39
CA VAL A 562 -9.29 -0.50 24.51
C VAL A 562 -8.94 0.88 25.09
N LEU A 563 -9.06 1.08 26.41
CA LEU A 563 -8.65 2.33 27.08
C LEU A 563 -7.14 2.60 26.92
N ASN A 564 -6.31 1.55 27.03
CA ASN A 564 -4.88 1.67 26.79
C ASN A 564 -4.58 2.04 25.33
N THR A 565 -5.24 1.39 24.37
CA THR A 565 -5.12 1.73 22.94
C THR A 565 -5.56 3.17 22.66
N ALA A 566 -6.66 3.62 23.26
CA ALA A 566 -7.12 5.00 23.15
C ALA A 566 -6.11 6.00 23.71
N THR A 567 -5.43 5.64 24.80
CA THR A 567 -4.40 6.49 25.45
C THR A 567 -3.15 6.58 24.60
N VAL A 568 -2.63 5.45 24.11
CA VAL A 568 -1.48 5.41 23.18
C VAL A 568 -1.77 6.20 21.92
N GLY A 569 -3.00 6.14 21.41
CA GLY A 569 -3.44 6.90 20.23
C GLY A 569 -3.74 8.38 20.48
N GLY A 570 -3.53 8.91 21.70
CA GLY A 570 -3.84 10.30 22.06
C GLY A 570 -5.34 10.64 22.05
N ARG A 571 -6.21 9.63 22.04
CA ARG A 571 -7.68 9.77 22.04
C ARG A 571 -8.27 9.83 23.45
N ALA A 572 -7.58 9.22 24.42
CA ALA A 572 -7.88 9.35 25.84
C ALA A 572 -6.63 9.83 26.60
N ILE A 573 -6.84 10.40 27.78
CA ILE A 573 -5.80 10.83 28.70
C ILE A 573 -6.07 10.13 30.03
N GLU A 574 -5.06 9.44 30.56
CA GLU A 574 -5.11 8.78 31.86
C GLU A 574 -4.47 9.68 32.94
N ILE A 575 -5.18 9.86 34.06
CA ILE A 575 -4.76 10.66 35.22
C ILE A 575 -5.18 9.90 36.48
N ASP A 576 -4.21 9.44 37.27
CA ASP A 576 -4.42 8.70 38.53
C ASP A 576 -5.41 7.52 38.40
N GLY A 577 -5.28 6.72 37.34
CA GLY A 577 -6.14 5.57 37.05
C GLY A 577 -7.50 5.91 36.44
N ARG A 578 -7.79 7.19 36.19
CA ARG A 578 -9.03 7.67 35.58
C ARG A 578 -8.77 8.15 34.16
N PHE A 579 -9.76 7.98 33.30
CA PHE A 579 -9.65 8.27 31.87
C PHE A 579 -10.56 9.44 31.48
N VAL A 580 -10.05 10.29 30.60
CA VAL A 580 -10.76 11.44 30.03
C VAL A 580 -10.60 11.44 28.50
N LEU A 581 -11.68 11.70 27.78
CA LEU A 581 -11.64 11.83 26.32
C LEU A 581 -10.90 13.11 25.89
N SER A 582 -9.94 12.99 24.97
CA SER A 582 -9.15 14.13 24.48
C SER A 582 -9.96 15.09 23.59
N PRO A 583 -9.55 16.36 23.44
CA PRO A 583 -10.29 17.34 22.62
C PRO A 583 -10.47 16.91 21.16
N LEU A 584 -9.42 16.36 20.53
CA LEU A 584 -9.46 15.92 19.13
C LEU A 584 -10.35 14.67 18.96
N ALA A 585 -10.31 13.74 19.91
CA ALA A 585 -11.16 12.56 19.88
C ALA A 585 -12.64 12.91 20.06
N ARG A 586 -12.96 14.01 20.74
CA ARG A 586 -14.33 14.51 20.86
C ARG A 586 -14.92 14.94 19.53
N ILE A 587 -14.16 15.70 18.74
CA ILE A 587 -14.56 16.12 17.39
C ILE A 587 -14.77 14.89 16.49
N ALA A 588 -13.84 13.92 16.54
CA ALA A 588 -13.96 12.69 15.77
C ALA A 588 -15.17 11.84 16.19
N LEU A 589 -15.48 11.79 17.48
CA LEU A 589 -16.65 11.09 18.01
C LEU A 589 -17.95 11.74 17.56
N ASP A 590 -18.06 13.07 17.60
CA ASP A 590 -19.27 13.77 17.14
C ASP A 590 -19.53 13.54 15.64
N ALA A 591 -18.48 13.51 14.82
CA ALA A 591 -18.58 13.16 13.39
C ALA A 591 -18.98 11.69 13.17
N HIS A 592 -18.58 10.78 14.06
CA HIS A 592 -18.98 9.38 14.00
C HIS A 592 -20.47 9.21 14.30
N TYR A 593 -20.98 9.86 15.35
CA TYR A 593 -22.41 9.87 15.70
C TYR A 593 -23.29 10.32 14.53
N ALA A 594 -22.92 11.41 13.86
CA ALA A 594 -23.67 11.96 12.74
C ALA A 594 -23.79 10.97 11.55
N ASN A 595 -22.76 10.16 11.31
CA ASN A 595 -22.77 9.15 10.25
C ASN A 595 -23.49 7.87 10.68
N GLU A 596 -23.23 7.38 11.90
CA GLU A 596 -23.75 6.10 12.38
C GLU A 596 -25.28 6.13 12.59
N TYR A 597 -25.82 7.27 13.03
CA TYR A 597 -27.25 7.42 13.34
C TYR A 597 -28.02 8.26 12.32
N ALA A 598 -27.46 8.48 11.13
CA ALA A 598 -28.11 9.24 10.06
C ALA A 598 -29.49 8.64 9.70
N ASP A 599 -29.57 7.32 9.55
CA ASP A 599 -30.82 6.61 9.21
C ASP A 599 -31.85 6.70 10.34
N ALA A 600 -31.41 6.54 11.59
CA ALA A 600 -32.29 6.70 12.75
C ALA A 600 -32.83 8.13 12.86
N CYS A 601 -32.00 9.14 12.56
CA CYS A 601 -32.44 10.54 12.54
C CYS A 601 -33.35 10.89 11.36
N ALA A 602 -33.29 10.11 10.27
CA ALA A 602 -34.19 10.25 9.12
C ALA A 602 -35.54 9.54 9.33
N ASP A 603 -35.65 8.61 10.28
CA ASP A 603 -36.90 7.93 10.62
C ASP A 603 -37.80 8.81 11.49
N GLU A 604 -38.93 9.25 10.91
CA GLU A 604 -39.95 10.04 11.60
C GLU A 604 -40.47 9.35 12.89
N THR A 605 -40.50 8.02 12.92
CA THR A 605 -40.93 7.24 14.09
C THR A 605 -39.95 7.39 15.24
N PHE A 606 -38.65 7.28 14.96
CA PHE A 606 -37.60 7.48 15.95
C PHE A 606 -37.62 8.91 16.50
N VAL A 607 -37.72 9.90 15.62
CA VAL A 607 -37.79 11.31 16.00
C VAL A 607 -39.01 11.59 16.90
N ALA A 608 -40.19 11.05 16.56
CA ALA A 608 -41.39 11.22 17.37
C ALA A 608 -41.26 10.60 18.78
N HIS A 609 -40.59 9.45 18.91
CA HIS A 609 -40.31 8.82 20.20
C HIS A 609 -39.27 9.59 21.01
N TYR A 610 -38.24 10.14 20.36
CA TYR A 610 -37.29 11.04 21.00
C TYR A 610 -37.98 12.31 21.54
N GLU A 611 -38.88 12.93 20.76
CA GLU A 611 -39.66 14.08 21.23
C GLU A 611 -40.61 13.71 22.39
N ALA A 612 -41.13 12.49 22.41
CA ALA A 612 -41.89 11.98 23.55
C ALA A 612 -41.02 11.83 24.80
N PHE A 613 -39.79 11.34 24.64
CA PHE A 613 -38.80 11.28 25.72
C PHE A 613 -38.50 12.68 26.27
N GLU A 614 -38.29 13.70 25.44
CA GLU A 614 -38.03 15.08 25.90
C GLU A 614 -39.16 15.68 26.76
N ARG A 615 -40.41 15.32 26.45
CA ARG A 615 -41.57 15.70 27.30
C ARG A 615 -41.51 15.06 28.68
N ILE A 616 -41.03 13.81 28.78
CA ILE A 616 -40.83 13.13 30.06
C ILE A 616 -39.61 13.69 30.78
N ASN A 617 -38.52 13.96 30.07
CA ASN A 617 -37.30 14.58 30.58
C ASN A 617 -37.62 15.90 31.32
N SER A 618 -38.48 16.74 30.74
CA SER A 618 -38.94 17.98 31.36
C SER A 618 -39.67 17.75 32.69
N ARG A 619 -40.49 16.69 32.78
CA ARG A 619 -41.21 16.31 34.00
C ARG A 619 -40.29 15.71 35.05
N LEU A 620 -39.32 14.91 34.63
CA LEU A 620 -38.34 14.33 35.55
C LEU A 620 -37.43 15.41 36.14
N LYS A 621 -36.97 16.40 35.35
CA LYS A 621 -36.19 17.54 35.87
C LYS A 621 -36.95 18.27 36.99
N ALA A 622 -38.26 18.50 36.79
CA ALA A 622 -39.12 19.06 37.83
C ALA A 622 -39.21 18.14 39.05
N LEU A 623 -39.43 16.83 38.86
CA LEU A 623 -39.49 15.87 39.96
C LEU A 623 -38.19 15.80 40.77
N ILE A 624 -37.03 15.78 40.11
CA ILE A 624 -35.73 15.80 40.80
C ILE A 624 -35.52 17.11 41.56
N THR A 625 -36.03 18.24 41.03
CA THR A 625 -36.02 19.52 41.75
C THR A 625 -36.91 19.47 42.99
N ASP A 626 -38.12 18.90 42.87
CA ASP A 626 -39.04 18.68 44.00
C ASP A 626 -38.40 17.72 45.03
N TRP A 627 -37.64 16.72 44.59
CA TRP A 627 -36.94 15.77 45.47
C TRP A 627 -35.81 16.44 46.25
N GLN A 628 -35.06 17.32 45.60
CA GLN A 628 -33.90 17.99 46.21
C GLN A 628 -34.28 19.21 47.06
N THR A 629 -35.46 19.80 46.87
CA THR A 629 -35.85 21.06 47.52
C THR A 629 -37.27 21.07 48.06
N VAL A 630 -37.46 21.68 49.22
CA VAL A 630 -38.78 21.86 49.86
C VAL A 630 -39.04 23.35 50.07
N GLU A 631 -40.29 23.79 49.90
CA GLU A 631 -40.72 25.17 50.17
C GLU A 631 -41.20 25.32 51.62
N LEU A 632 -40.40 26.02 52.44
CA LEU A 632 -40.71 26.35 53.83
C LEU A 632 -40.77 27.88 53.99
N GLY A 633 -41.94 28.41 54.34
CA GLY A 633 -42.13 29.85 54.55
C GLY A 633 -41.88 30.72 53.31
N GLY A 634 -42.07 30.18 52.10
CA GLY A 634 -41.83 30.89 50.83
C GLY A 634 -40.37 30.91 50.36
N GLN A 635 -39.47 30.17 51.02
CA GLN A 635 -38.09 29.95 50.59
C GLN A 635 -37.87 28.48 50.22
N ARG A 636 -37.15 28.23 49.12
CA ARG A 636 -36.69 26.88 48.74
C ARG A 636 -35.42 26.54 49.49
N ILE A 637 -35.49 25.49 50.30
CA ILE A 637 -34.34 24.94 51.03
C ILE A 637 -34.10 23.48 50.59
N ALA A 638 -32.91 22.95 50.84
CA ALA A 638 -32.60 21.56 50.52
C ALA A 638 -33.50 20.61 51.34
N ASN A 639 -34.02 19.57 50.69
CA ASN A 639 -34.80 18.52 51.36
C ASN A 639 -33.87 17.72 52.30
N ASP A 640 -34.24 17.62 53.57
CA ASP A 640 -33.51 16.84 54.57
C ASP A 640 -34.02 15.38 54.67
N HIS A 641 -35.03 15.03 53.87
CA HIS A 641 -35.63 13.70 53.74
C HIS A 641 -36.19 13.14 55.06
N GLN A 642 -36.61 14.01 55.99
CA GLN A 642 -37.29 13.61 57.22
C GLN A 642 -38.80 13.42 57.06
N ASP A 643 -39.40 14.04 56.04
CA ASP A 643 -40.82 13.87 55.68
C ASP A 643 -40.99 12.67 54.73
N HIS A 644 -41.19 11.50 55.33
CA HIS A 644 -41.34 10.26 54.58
C HIS A 644 -42.62 10.22 53.73
N GLU A 645 -43.69 10.95 54.09
CA GLU A 645 -44.90 11.00 53.28
C GLU A 645 -44.67 11.82 52.00
N HIS A 646 -43.94 12.93 52.12
CA HIS A 646 -43.50 13.74 50.98
C HIS A 646 -42.60 12.95 50.02
N ASP A 647 -41.56 12.31 50.54
CA ASP A 647 -40.61 11.53 49.75
C ASP A 647 -41.31 10.33 49.06
N PHE A 648 -42.21 9.63 49.76
CA PHE A 648 -42.98 8.54 49.16
C PHE A 648 -43.86 9.01 48.00
N ALA A 649 -44.51 10.18 48.13
CA ALA A 649 -45.31 10.74 47.04
C ALA A 649 -44.48 11.12 45.80
N LEU A 650 -43.22 11.54 45.99
CA LEU A 650 -42.31 11.81 44.88
C LEU A 650 -41.79 10.52 44.24
N ILE A 651 -41.52 9.48 45.03
CA ILE A 651 -41.14 8.15 44.52
C ILE A 651 -42.29 7.54 43.70
N ASP A 652 -43.54 7.62 44.17
CA ASP A 652 -44.70 7.13 43.42
C ASP A 652 -44.85 7.84 42.06
N ARG A 653 -44.63 9.17 42.03
CA ARG A 653 -44.57 9.95 40.78
C ARG A 653 -43.41 9.52 39.87
N LEU A 654 -42.27 9.13 40.44
CA LEU A 654 -41.11 8.62 39.71
C LEU A 654 -41.42 7.28 39.05
N CYS A 655 -42.04 6.34 39.77
CA CYS A 655 -42.49 5.05 39.24
C CYS A 655 -43.45 5.26 38.06
N GLY A 656 -44.46 6.14 38.22
CA GLY A 656 -45.37 6.47 37.12
C GLY A 656 -44.73 7.21 35.94
N LEU A 657 -43.56 7.87 36.12
CA LEU A 657 -42.77 8.38 35.00
C LEU A 657 -41.95 7.28 34.34
N HIS A 658 -41.39 6.35 35.13
CA HIS A 658 -40.63 5.22 34.63
C HIS A 658 -41.47 4.32 33.72
N ASP A 659 -42.68 3.94 34.14
CA ASP A 659 -43.59 3.12 33.32
C ASP A 659 -43.84 3.73 31.93
N ARG A 660 -43.99 5.06 31.88
CA ARG A 660 -44.22 5.80 30.63
C ARG A 660 -42.96 5.92 29.77
N VAL A 661 -41.78 6.02 30.40
CA VAL A 661 -40.53 6.08 29.64
C VAL A 661 -40.16 4.70 29.11
N ASP A 662 -40.46 3.62 29.84
CA ASP A 662 -40.03 2.27 29.49
C ASP A 662 -40.50 1.88 28.08
N ASP A 663 -41.78 2.10 27.79
CA ASP A 663 -42.38 1.89 26.46
C ASP A 663 -41.69 2.70 25.35
N ILE A 664 -41.23 3.92 25.67
CA ILE A 664 -40.51 4.78 24.72
C ILE A 664 -39.10 4.24 24.50
N LEU A 665 -38.40 3.84 25.57
CA LEU A 665 -37.05 3.29 25.50
C LEU A 665 -37.02 1.97 24.74
N VAL A 666 -38.02 1.10 24.89
CA VAL A 666 -38.15 -0.13 24.10
C VAL A 666 -38.19 0.17 22.61
N ARG A 667 -38.92 1.21 22.20
CA ARG A 667 -39.01 1.60 20.78
C ARG A 667 -37.75 2.28 20.27
N LEU A 668 -37.15 3.17 21.07
CA LEU A 668 -35.87 3.77 20.72
C LEU A 668 -34.75 2.70 20.61
N ALA A 669 -34.80 1.67 21.45
CA ALA A 669 -33.87 0.54 21.41
C ALA A 669 -33.97 -0.31 20.14
N GLN A 670 -35.09 -0.27 19.41
CA GLN A 670 -35.20 -0.97 18.12
C GLN A 670 -34.29 -0.34 17.06
N ALA A 671 -34.12 0.99 17.08
CA ALA A 671 -33.21 1.70 16.19
C ALA A 671 -31.78 1.78 16.76
N VAL A 672 -31.66 1.90 18.09
CA VAL A 672 -30.36 2.03 18.79
C VAL A 672 -30.29 1.02 19.94
N PRO A 673 -29.88 -0.23 19.68
CA PRO A 673 -29.96 -1.35 20.64
C PRO A 673 -29.35 -1.09 22.02
N ARG A 674 -28.31 -0.26 22.11
CA ARG A 674 -27.66 0.06 23.40
C ARG A 674 -28.56 0.81 24.39
N ILE A 675 -29.67 1.40 23.93
CA ILE A 675 -30.61 2.08 24.82
C ILE A 675 -31.17 1.13 25.89
N ASP A 676 -31.23 -0.16 25.59
CA ASP A 676 -31.68 -1.20 26.53
C ASP A 676 -30.74 -1.34 27.74
N ASN A 677 -29.45 -1.00 27.62
CA ASN A 677 -28.54 -0.96 28.77
C ASN A 677 -28.94 0.12 29.79
N TYR A 678 -29.30 1.32 29.32
CA TYR A 678 -29.81 2.37 30.22
C TYR A 678 -31.14 1.97 30.84
N ARG A 679 -32.01 1.32 30.06
CA ARG A 679 -33.29 0.80 30.54
C ARG A 679 -33.11 -0.17 31.70
N SER A 680 -32.20 -1.15 31.56
CA SER A 680 -31.88 -2.10 32.63
C SER A 680 -31.31 -1.41 33.87
N ARG A 681 -30.43 -0.42 33.70
CA ARG A 681 -29.84 0.33 34.82
C ARG A 681 -30.85 1.25 35.53
N LEU A 682 -31.78 1.85 34.79
CA LEU A 682 -32.89 2.63 35.37
C LEU A 682 -33.83 1.74 36.18
N GLN A 683 -34.13 0.54 35.67
CA GLN A 683 -34.94 -0.45 36.37
C GLN A 683 -34.25 -0.91 37.67
N GLU A 684 -32.95 -1.24 37.62
CA GLU A 684 -32.19 -1.60 38.83
C GLU A 684 -32.19 -0.48 39.86
N ALA A 685 -31.97 0.78 39.44
CA ALA A 685 -32.04 1.92 40.34
C ALA A 685 -33.44 2.06 40.97
N LEU A 686 -34.51 1.84 40.21
CA LEU A 686 -35.88 1.88 40.70
C LEU A 686 -36.15 0.77 41.73
N GLU A 687 -35.69 -0.45 41.48
CA GLU A 687 -35.81 -1.58 42.42
C GLU A 687 -35.10 -1.30 43.75
N LYS A 688 -33.96 -0.60 43.72
CA LYS A 688 -33.26 -0.16 44.94
C LYS A 688 -34.06 0.93 45.69
N ILE A 689 -34.67 1.86 44.96
CA ILE A 689 -35.54 2.90 45.53
C ILE A 689 -36.75 2.25 46.21
N ASP A 690 -37.40 1.29 45.56
CA ASP A 690 -38.54 0.53 46.11
C ASP A 690 -38.15 -0.29 47.35
N ALA A 691 -36.90 -0.76 47.43
CA ALA A 691 -36.34 -1.40 48.62
C ALA A 691 -36.00 -0.41 49.76
N GLY A 692 -36.30 0.88 49.59
CA GLY A 692 -36.12 1.93 50.60
C GLY A 692 -34.77 2.65 50.56
N ALA A 693 -33.93 2.41 49.54
CA ALA A 693 -32.62 3.04 49.43
C ALA A 693 -32.72 4.41 48.73
N ILE A 694 -33.24 5.41 49.43
CA ILE A 694 -33.56 6.75 48.89
C ILE A 694 -32.39 7.48 48.20
N GLN A 695 -31.14 7.15 48.55
CA GLN A 695 -29.96 7.70 47.87
C GLN A 695 -29.91 7.35 46.36
N TRP A 696 -30.55 6.25 45.96
CA TRP A 696 -30.64 5.83 44.56
C TRP A 696 -31.56 6.71 43.71
N VAL A 697 -32.26 7.68 44.29
CA VAL A 697 -33.04 8.66 43.51
C VAL A 697 -32.13 9.65 42.79
N SER A 698 -31.15 10.24 43.48
CA SER A 698 -30.36 11.35 42.89
C SER A 698 -28.90 11.51 43.34
N ASP A 699 -28.33 10.57 44.11
CA ASP A 699 -26.91 10.65 44.48
C ASP A 699 -26.01 10.54 43.23
N ALA A 700 -25.13 11.53 43.06
CA ALA A 700 -24.25 11.68 41.91
C ALA A 700 -23.05 10.70 41.92
N ASN A 701 -22.74 10.08 43.06
CA ASN A 701 -21.60 9.18 43.21
C ASN A 701 -21.91 7.72 42.87
N ILE A 702 -23.18 7.39 42.67
CA ILE A 702 -23.66 6.07 42.29
C ILE A 702 -24.48 6.17 41.00
N ASP A 703 -24.80 5.02 40.41
CA ASP A 703 -25.75 4.90 39.30
C ASP A 703 -27.19 5.06 39.81
N SER A 704 -27.46 6.18 40.49
CA SER A 704 -28.81 6.60 40.87
C SER A 704 -29.66 6.81 39.62
N TYR A 705 -30.98 6.78 39.79
CA TYR A 705 -31.93 6.97 38.70
C TYR A 705 -31.64 8.27 37.94
N HIS A 706 -31.37 9.38 38.66
CA HIS A 706 -31.00 10.64 38.05
C HIS A 706 -29.68 10.59 37.26
N THR A 707 -28.64 9.92 37.79
CA THR A 707 -27.34 9.77 37.11
C THR A 707 -27.47 8.98 35.81
N VAL A 708 -28.19 7.85 35.84
CA VAL A 708 -28.42 7.03 34.64
C VAL A 708 -29.29 7.78 33.63
N TRP A 709 -30.32 8.49 34.10
CA TRP A 709 -31.16 9.32 33.25
C TRP A 709 -30.37 10.42 32.54
N PHE A 710 -29.47 11.09 33.26
CA PHE A 710 -28.62 12.12 32.69
C PHE A 710 -27.75 11.55 31.55
N GLN A 711 -27.12 10.39 31.77
CA GLN A 711 -26.31 9.72 30.74
C GLN A 711 -27.14 9.34 29.51
N LEU A 712 -28.35 8.80 29.71
CA LEU A 712 -29.28 8.45 28.63
C LEU A 712 -29.67 9.67 27.81
N HIS A 713 -30.04 10.78 28.46
CA HIS A 713 -30.42 12.01 27.79
C HIS A 713 -29.24 12.62 27.00
N GLU A 714 -28.04 12.63 27.57
CA GLU A 714 -26.83 13.08 26.85
C GLU A 714 -26.51 12.21 25.63
N ASP A 715 -26.65 10.88 25.73
CA ASP A 715 -26.45 9.98 24.57
C ASP A 715 -27.52 10.24 23.50
N LEU A 716 -28.79 10.41 23.88
CA LEU A 716 -29.88 10.74 22.94
C LEU A 716 -29.64 12.09 22.23
N LEU A 717 -29.22 13.12 22.96
CA LEU A 717 -28.87 14.43 22.38
C LEU A 717 -27.76 14.30 21.33
N ARG A 718 -26.73 13.50 21.63
CA ARG A 718 -25.63 13.20 20.69
C ARG A 718 -26.11 12.44 19.46
N ILE A 719 -26.98 11.45 19.63
CA ILE A 719 -27.59 10.69 18.52
C ILE A 719 -28.32 11.64 17.56
N VAL A 720 -29.17 12.53 18.09
CA VAL A 720 -29.96 13.45 17.24
C VAL A 720 -29.21 14.73 16.83
N GLY A 721 -27.93 14.85 17.17
CA GLY A 721 -27.11 16.02 16.85
C GLY A 721 -27.56 17.33 17.50
N ARG A 722 -28.19 17.26 18.69
CA ARG A 722 -28.65 18.43 19.46
C ARG A 722 -27.74 18.68 20.65
N GLN A 723 -27.68 19.93 21.10
CA GLN A 723 -27.04 20.30 22.36
C GLN A 723 -28.10 20.49 23.44
N ARG A 724 -27.72 20.23 24.68
CA ARG A 724 -28.57 20.50 25.84
C ARG A 724 -28.87 21.99 25.91
N THR A 725 -30.14 22.37 25.82
CA THR A 725 -30.60 23.71 26.19
C THR A 725 -30.62 23.78 27.71
N GLU A 726 -29.83 24.69 28.29
CA GLU A 726 -29.80 24.94 29.74
C GLU A 726 -31.14 25.47 30.27
#